data_AF-A0A817IXJ7-F1
#
_entry.id   AF-A0A817IXJ7-F1
#
_cell.length_a   1.000
_cell.length_b   1.000
_cell.length_c   1.000
_cell.angle_alpha   90.00
_cell.angle_beta   90.00
_cell.angle_gamma   90.00
#
_symmetry.space_group_name_H-M   'P 1'
#
loop_
_entity.id
_entity.type
_entity.pdbx_description
1 polymer ?
#
loop_
_entity_poly.entity_id
_entity_poly.type
_entity_poly.pdbx_seq_one_letter_code
_entity_poly.pdbx_strand_id
1 'polypeptide(L)'
;MNDGEELQVRRRNYRLLIPHAENSKILGPIVGYAQEPLLPLAEACTPLVPLIFDILAYVSAALKHTPDKPSDDLTRDESASICLYTMEWNNGQRSLYSILNKTLRTADREDLRPWFKYLKLFLTAVVKIRCAPSQTIWRGVKRDVSQEFPRGIQVTWWSFSSCTTTLTVLESDLYLGTEGTRTLFSIEAFNARNVRPHSYFDHEDELLMLPGTCMEVQSQFNPATGLHIIHLKQIMPENMLLEPPFEELCVNPYTSSTNYKTGNSPVCVTVGDFNNNKQLDLATANQQDNDVSVLIGKENGIFQPQYEYATGTNPYSVISRDFNNDNKLDLVVVNYYEDAVSILLGSDDGTFQTQVKYATNKSPTCLIAADFNSDNRLDLAVTNGGSTTVSILLGNGDGTFQSQHEYRTGFGPYSLTSADFNNDNRLDLAVANSGEPTISVLMGNGDGTFQNLVQYTAGNTPEAITSGDFNNDKRLDLAVADYYDNSLSVWLGNGDGTFQAHINYTVGGGLEYIVSGDFDNDNRLDLAVANYEESTVSILLGYGDGAFQPEVRYSTGNKPSSIILDDFNNDTELDLAVGNEGDSTVSVLLGYGNGTFRLHTTYHTGNKPTSVTSGDFNNDNKRDLAVANSADNTIGIFLGDGDGNFYSGKNFGTGSEPSSILSNYFNNDLKLDLVVTNNGEDTISLLLGNGDGTFRTEVRYSTGISPSSVTSGDFNNDKNLDLAVANQGENTVSVLLGKGDGTFHNQSKYLSGINPKSLISVDFNNDKKLDLAIANYGENSVSVLLGTGIGTFHNQYKYVTGMNSCSVISGDFNNDNKMDLAVANSGEHTISVLLGNGDGTFQTLMNYTVGRRPESIISGDFNIDNKLDLAIAIYDENCIIVLLGYGDGTFRTQYIYGTGRQPLYLISGDFNKDNKVDLAVANEFSGDVSILLNAC
;
A
#
# COMPACT_ATOMS: atom_id res chain seq x y z
N MET A 1 -56.73 -53.02 18.93
CA MET A 1 -57.42 -51.88 18.28
C MET A 1 -56.55 -50.66 18.48
N ASN A 2 -56.70 -49.67 17.60
CA ASN A 2 -55.94 -48.44 17.57
C ASN A 2 -56.36 -47.55 18.79
N ASP A 3 -55.71 -46.45 19.17
CA ASP A 3 -55.05 -45.44 18.32
C ASP A 3 -53.68 -44.99 18.84
N GLY A 4 -52.85 -44.51 17.91
CA GLY A 4 -51.62 -43.77 18.20
C GLY A 4 -51.71 -42.38 17.59
N GLU A 5 -51.59 -41.34 18.41
CA GLU A 5 -51.42 -39.97 17.91
C GLU A 5 -49.96 -39.75 17.52
N GLU A 6 -49.68 -39.93 16.23
CA GLU A 6 -48.39 -39.61 15.63
C GLU A 6 -48.18 -38.08 15.66
N LEU A 7 -47.31 -37.62 16.56
CA LEU A 7 -46.93 -36.21 16.69
C LEU A 7 -46.16 -35.74 15.44
N GLN A 8 -46.90 -35.32 14.40
CA GLN A 8 -46.31 -34.74 13.19
C GLN A 8 -45.62 -33.40 13.50
N VAL A 9 -44.31 -33.49 13.76
CA VAL A 9 -43.42 -32.33 13.86
C VAL A 9 -43.35 -31.64 12.49
N ARG A 10 -44.17 -30.60 12.31
CA ARG A 10 -44.17 -29.72 11.14
C ARG A 10 -42.82 -29.01 11.00
N ARG A 11 -41.85 -29.65 10.33
CA ARG A 11 -40.56 -29.07 9.93
C ARG A 11 -40.77 -27.97 8.86
N ARG A 12 -41.16 -26.77 9.30
CA ARG A 12 -41.14 -25.54 8.51
C ARG A 12 -39.70 -25.04 8.28
N ASN A 13 -39.56 -24.07 7.39
CA ASN A 13 -38.31 -23.70 6.73
C ASN A 13 -37.42 -22.80 7.62
N TYR A 14 -36.48 -23.39 8.37
CA TYR A 14 -35.66 -22.70 9.37
C TYR A 14 -34.18 -23.13 9.38
N ARG A 15 -33.50 -23.05 8.23
CA ARG A 15 -32.02 -23.16 8.15
C ARG A 15 -31.36 -21.98 7.44
N LEU A 16 -32.06 -21.38 6.47
CA LEU A 16 -31.66 -20.22 5.68
C LEU A 16 -32.85 -19.24 5.65
N LEU A 17 -32.58 -17.95 5.50
CA LEU A 17 -33.59 -16.90 5.47
C LEU A 17 -33.52 -16.11 4.17
N ILE A 18 -34.69 -15.80 3.64
CA ILE A 18 -34.89 -15.34 2.27
C ILE A 18 -35.91 -14.19 2.31
N PRO A 19 -35.62 -12.99 1.80
CA PRO A 19 -36.43 -11.79 2.06
C PRO A 19 -37.88 -11.79 1.53
N HIS A 20 -38.34 -12.81 0.81
CA HIS A 20 -39.62 -12.80 0.07
C HIS A 20 -40.60 -13.94 0.44
N ALA A 21 -40.29 -14.80 1.42
CA ALA A 21 -41.31 -15.70 1.96
C ALA A 21 -42.17 -14.94 3.00
N GLU A 22 -43.51 -14.96 2.85
CA GLU A 22 -44.47 -14.06 3.53
C GLU A 22 -44.50 -14.11 5.09
N ASN A 23 -43.62 -14.87 5.75
CA ASN A 23 -43.52 -14.94 7.22
C ASN A 23 -42.07 -15.01 7.75
N SER A 24 -41.03 -14.92 6.91
CA SER A 24 -39.64 -14.87 7.38
C SER A 24 -39.23 -13.43 7.70
N LYS A 25 -39.13 -13.10 9.00
CA LYS A 25 -38.40 -11.91 9.43
C LYS A 25 -36.95 -12.01 8.97
N ILE A 26 -36.42 -10.93 8.40
CA ILE A 26 -34.98 -10.69 8.35
C ILE A 26 -34.51 -10.58 9.81
N LEU A 27 -33.42 -11.26 10.15
CA LEU A 27 -32.81 -11.15 11.48
C LEU A 27 -31.87 -9.94 11.48
N GLY A 28 -31.93 -9.13 12.54
CA GLY A 28 -30.92 -8.10 12.78
C GLY A 28 -29.55 -8.69 13.10
N PRO A 29 -28.51 -7.85 13.22
CA PRO A 29 -27.16 -8.32 13.51
C PRO A 29 -27.06 -9.08 14.84
N ILE A 30 -25.94 -9.77 15.04
CA ILE A 30 -25.54 -10.30 16.35
C ILE A 30 -24.50 -9.33 16.92
N VAL A 31 -24.86 -8.67 18.02
CA VAL A 31 -24.06 -7.65 18.73
C VAL A 31 -24.19 -7.83 20.25
N GLY A 32 -23.22 -7.35 21.01
CA GLY A 32 -23.18 -7.43 22.48
C GLY A 32 -22.31 -8.55 23.06
N TYR A 33 -21.66 -9.37 22.21
CA TYR A 33 -20.74 -10.45 22.59
C TYR A 33 -19.26 -10.07 22.50
N ALA A 34 -18.89 -9.15 21.60
CA ALA A 34 -17.53 -8.65 21.47
C ALA A 34 -17.04 -7.94 22.75
N GLN A 35 -17.96 -7.35 23.51
CA GLN A 35 -17.71 -6.60 24.75
C GLN A 35 -17.70 -7.52 26.00
N GLU A 36 -17.82 -8.85 25.83
CA GLU A 36 -17.47 -9.81 26.89
C GLU A 36 -15.95 -10.06 26.87
N PRO A 37 -15.30 -10.19 28.05
CA PRO A 37 -13.87 -10.47 28.11
C PRO A 37 -13.56 -11.87 27.54
N LEU A 38 -12.37 -12.02 26.95
CA LEU A 38 -11.86 -13.32 26.54
C LEU A 38 -11.54 -14.16 27.78
N LEU A 39 -12.25 -15.28 27.96
CA LEU A 39 -12.23 -16.09 29.18
C LEU A 39 -11.80 -17.54 28.88
N PRO A 40 -11.17 -18.25 29.84
CA PRO A 40 -10.94 -19.70 29.73
C PRO A 40 -12.23 -20.47 29.46
N LEU A 41 -12.15 -21.57 28.73
CA LEU A 41 -13.31 -22.28 28.16
C LEU A 41 -14.33 -22.72 29.22
N ALA A 42 -13.87 -23.09 30.42
CA ALA A 42 -14.76 -23.46 31.53
C ALA A 42 -15.58 -22.27 32.07
N GLU A 43 -15.01 -21.08 32.09
CA GLU A 43 -15.71 -19.84 32.49
C GLU A 43 -16.62 -19.36 31.36
N ALA A 44 -16.14 -19.38 30.12
CA ALA A 44 -16.92 -19.06 28.92
C ALA A 44 -18.19 -19.93 28.78
N CYS A 45 -18.11 -21.22 29.11
CA CYS A 45 -19.25 -22.14 29.10
C CYS A 45 -20.13 -22.12 30.37
N THR A 46 -19.74 -21.43 31.45
CA THR A 46 -20.51 -21.43 32.71
C THR A 46 -21.95 -20.91 32.55
N PRO A 47 -22.25 -19.85 31.77
CA PRO A 47 -23.63 -19.42 31.51
C PRO A 47 -24.49 -20.44 30.72
N LEU A 48 -23.87 -21.43 30.06
CA LEU A 48 -24.56 -22.44 29.26
C LEU A 48 -25.07 -23.64 30.06
N VAL A 49 -24.66 -23.79 31.33
CA VAL A 49 -25.06 -24.91 32.22
C VAL A 49 -26.59 -25.09 32.33
N PRO A 50 -27.45 -24.05 32.35
CA PRO A 50 -28.91 -24.22 32.34
C PRO A 50 -29.48 -24.66 30.98
N LEU A 51 -28.74 -24.49 29.89
CA LEU A 51 -29.16 -24.77 28.52
C LEU A 51 -28.66 -26.13 28.00
N ILE A 52 -27.45 -26.53 28.42
CA ILE A 52 -26.76 -27.73 27.95
C ILE A 52 -26.40 -28.61 29.15
N PHE A 53 -27.01 -29.79 29.21
CA PHE A 53 -26.75 -30.78 30.25
C PHE A 53 -25.29 -31.30 30.18
N ASP A 54 -24.63 -31.40 31.33
CA ASP A 54 -23.24 -31.85 31.52
C ASP A 54 -22.13 -31.06 30.77
N ILE A 55 -22.39 -29.82 30.31
CA ILE A 55 -21.43 -29.02 29.52
C ILE A 55 -20.02 -28.89 30.13
N LEU A 56 -19.87 -28.81 31.45
CA LEU A 56 -18.56 -28.69 32.09
C LEU A 56 -17.74 -30.00 32.06
N ALA A 57 -18.40 -31.16 32.04
CA ALA A 57 -17.73 -32.45 31.81
C ALA A 57 -17.25 -32.56 30.36
N TYR A 58 -17.98 -31.94 29.44
CA TYR A 58 -17.64 -31.87 28.01
C TYR A 58 -16.51 -30.87 27.71
N VAL A 59 -16.48 -29.69 28.34
CA VAL A 59 -15.31 -28.78 28.36
C VAL A 59 -14.06 -29.54 28.82
N SER A 60 -14.19 -30.32 29.90
CA SER A 60 -13.09 -31.13 30.44
C SER A 60 -12.63 -32.24 29.49
N ALA A 61 -13.49 -32.69 28.57
CA ALA A 61 -13.14 -33.65 27.52
C ALA A 61 -12.44 -32.97 26.33
N ALA A 62 -12.92 -31.80 25.91
CA ALA A 62 -12.33 -31.01 24.82
C ALA A 62 -10.91 -30.53 25.17
N LEU A 63 -10.71 -29.93 26.35
CA LEU A 63 -9.38 -29.50 26.84
C LEU A 63 -8.37 -30.65 26.97
N LYS A 64 -8.85 -31.88 27.15
CA LYS A 64 -8.03 -33.10 27.21
C LYS A 64 -7.71 -33.68 25.83
N HIS A 65 -8.54 -33.43 24.83
CA HIS A 65 -8.31 -33.81 23.44
C HIS A 65 -7.36 -32.81 22.74
N THR A 66 -7.51 -31.53 23.07
CA THR A 66 -6.71 -30.42 22.55
C THR A 66 -5.27 -30.46 23.09
N PRO A 67 -4.23 -30.34 22.24
CA PRO A 67 -2.82 -30.32 22.67
C PRO A 67 -2.49 -29.07 23.50
N ASP A 68 -1.42 -29.14 24.29
CA ASP A 68 -0.95 -28.00 25.11
C ASP A 68 -0.44 -26.81 24.24
N LYS A 69 -0.12 -27.08 22.96
CA LYS A 69 0.13 -26.08 21.91
C LYS A 69 -0.59 -26.54 20.62
N PRO A 70 -1.72 -25.92 20.25
CA PRO A 70 -2.36 -26.06 18.93
C PRO A 70 -1.50 -25.49 17.79
N SER A 71 -1.98 -25.69 16.55
CA SER A 71 -1.57 -24.93 15.36
C SER A 71 -2.38 -23.63 15.23
N ASP A 72 -2.16 -22.89 14.13
CA ASP A 72 -2.97 -21.73 13.72
C ASP A 72 -3.03 -20.61 14.79
N ASP A 73 -1.93 -20.50 15.56
CA ASP A 73 -1.70 -19.61 16.71
C ASP A 73 -2.88 -19.47 17.70
N LEU A 74 -3.66 -20.55 17.79
CA LEU A 74 -4.71 -20.68 18.80
C LEU A 74 -4.11 -21.02 20.15
N THR A 75 -4.54 -20.30 21.18
CA THR A 75 -4.39 -20.77 22.56
C THR A 75 -5.14 -22.09 22.75
N ARG A 76 -4.77 -22.85 23.79
CA ARG A 76 -5.43 -24.11 24.12
C ARG A 76 -6.94 -23.95 24.30
N ASP A 77 -7.41 -22.89 24.95
CA ASP A 77 -8.82 -22.66 25.20
C ASP A 77 -9.60 -22.25 23.94
N GLU A 78 -8.98 -21.47 23.04
CA GLU A 78 -9.52 -21.16 21.71
C GLU A 78 -9.70 -22.44 20.88
N SER A 79 -8.64 -23.24 20.72
CA SER A 79 -8.69 -24.52 19.99
C SER A 79 -9.65 -25.53 20.64
N ALA A 80 -9.68 -25.59 21.97
CA ALA A 80 -10.63 -26.45 22.70
C ALA A 80 -12.08 -25.99 22.57
N SER A 81 -12.36 -24.71 22.29
CA SER A 81 -13.71 -24.24 21.97
C SER A 81 -14.21 -24.83 20.65
N ILE A 82 -13.31 -25.01 19.66
CA ILE A 82 -13.61 -25.62 18.37
C ILE A 82 -13.77 -27.14 18.49
N CYS A 83 -12.94 -27.79 19.32
CA CYS A 83 -13.13 -29.19 19.68
C CYS A 83 -14.49 -29.40 20.36
N LEU A 84 -14.85 -28.54 21.32
CA LEU A 84 -16.15 -28.57 22.01
C LEU A 84 -17.34 -28.30 21.08
N TYR A 85 -17.18 -27.46 20.07
CA TYR A 85 -18.21 -27.19 19.07
C TYR A 85 -18.52 -28.41 18.19
N THR A 86 -17.47 -29.12 17.74
CA THR A 86 -17.55 -30.21 16.76
C THR A 86 -17.94 -31.57 17.37
N MET A 87 -17.95 -31.70 18.70
CA MET A 87 -18.35 -32.92 19.39
C MET A 87 -19.87 -33.23 19.32
N GLU A 88 -20.25 -34.35 18.70
CA GLU A 88 -21.62 -34.85 18.71
C GLU A 88 -21.98 -35.66 19.97
N TRP A 89 -23.04 -35.24 20.69
CA TRP A 89 -23.59 -35.94 21.85
C TRP A 89 -25.11 -36.10 21.80
N ASN A 90 -25.62 -37.05 22.59
CA ASN A 90 -27.06 -37.28 22.80
C ASN A 90 -27.85 -37.39 21.47
N ASN A 91 -27.30 -38.17 20.53
CA ASN A 91 -27.81 -38.38 19.17
C ASN A 91 -28.14 -37.06 18.43
N GLY A 92 -27.31 -36.03 18.63
CA GLY A 92 -27.42 -34.71 17.99
C GLY A 92 -28.60 -33.84 18.45
N GLN A 93 -29.47 -34.32 19.35
CA GLN A 93 -30.70 -33.58 19.74
C GLN A 93 -30.49 -32.59 20.89
N ARG A 94 -29.37 -32.66 21.61
CA ARG A 94 -29.02 -31.77 22.74
C ARG A 94 -27.52 -31.45 22.85
N SER A 95 -26.78 -31.53 21.74
CA SER A 95 -25.36 -31.10 21.69
C SER A 95 -25.24 -29.57 21.67
N LEU A 96 -24.05 -29.05 21.98
CA LEU A 96 -23.76 -27.61 21.89
C LEU A 96 -24.02 -27.10 20.46
N TYR A 97 -23.48 -27.79 19.45
CA TYR A 97 -23.77 -27.55 18.03
C TYR A 97 -25.27 -27.35 17.74
N SER A 98 -26.12 -28.27 18.20
CA SER A 98 -27.55 -28.31 17.85
C SER A 98 -28.34 -27.20 18.53
N ILE A 99 -27.96 -26.81 19.74
CA ILE A 99 -28.63 -25.75 20.50
C ILE A 99 -28.12 -24.38 20.03
N LEU A 100 -26.80 -24.16 19.92
CA LEU A 100 -26.23 -22.90 19.40
C LEU A 100 -26.78 -22.55 18.01
N ASN A 101 -26.72 -23.49 17.06
CA ASN A 101 -27.25 -23.27 15.72
C ASN A 101 -28.79 -23.14 15.67
N LYS A 102 -29.51 -23.46 16.75
CA LYS A 102 -30.93 -23.11 16.89
C LYS A 102 -31.08 -21.67 17.41
N THR A 103 -30.29 -21.27 18.40
CA THR A 103 -30.30 -19.91 18.98
C THR A 103 -29.86 -18.84 17.97
N LEU A 104 -28.85 -19.09 17.12
CA LEU A 104 -28.41 -18.14 16.08
C LEU A 104 -29.52 -17.71 15.09
N ARG A 105 -30.60 -18.49 15.01
CA ARG A 105 -31.77 -18.28 14.14
C ARG A 105 -33.00 -17.74 14.87
N THR A 106 -32.88 -17.30 16.14
CA THR A 106 -33.99 -16.65 16.87
C THR A 106 -34.23 -15.23 16.38
N ALA A 107 -35.50 -14.83 16.36
CA ALA A 107 -35.93 -13.47 15.99
C ALA A 107 -35.86 -12.47 17.15
N ASP A 108 -35.63 -12.96 18.38
CA ASP A 108 -35.17 -12.19 19.51
C ASP A 108 -33.66 -12.42 19.65
N ARG A 109 -32.87 -11.37 19.85
CA ARG A 109 -31.41 -11.47 20.00
C ARG A 109 -30.98 -11.60 21.47
N GLU A 110 -31.84 -11.30 22.45
CA GLU A 110 -31.56 -11.57 23.87
C GLU A 110 -31.46 -13.09 24.15
N ASP A 111 -32.09 -13.93 23.33
CA ASP A 111 -31.92 -15.40 23.37
C ASP A 111 -30.44 -15.84 23.20
N LEU A 112 -29.61 -15.03 22.52
CA LEU A 112 -28.16 -15.28 22.35
C LEU A 112 -27.31 -14.84 23.54
N ARG A 113 -27.83 -14.01 24.45
CA ARG A 113 -27.06 -13.42 25.56
C ARG A 113 -26.35 -14.45 26.47
N PRO A 114 -26.93 -15.63 26.79
CA PRO A 114 -26.21 -16.68 27.53
C PRO A 114 -25.02 -17.28 26.77
N TRP A 115 -24.91 -17.05 25.46
CA TRP A 115 -23.86 -17.56 24.59
C TRP A 115 -22.71 -16.59 24.41
N PHE A 116 -22.86 -15.31 24.77
CA PHE A 116 -21.91 -14.25 24.39
C PHE A 116 -20.45 -14.56 24.79
N LYS A 117 -20.21 -14.98 26.03
CA LYS A 117 -18.86 -15.39 26.51
C LYS A 117 -18.26 -16.57 25.75
N TYR A 118 -19.09 -17.52 25.32
CA TYR A 118 -18.65 -18.63 24.47
C TYR A 118 -18.43 -18.18 23.02
N LEU A 119 -19.28 -17.29 22.51
CA LEU A 119 -19.18 -16.74 21.17
C LEU A 119 -17.93 -15.88 20.99
N LYS A 120 -17.54 -15.07 21.99
CA LYS A 120 -16.26 -14.34 22.02
C LYS A 120 -15.10 -15.31 21.76
N LEU A 121 -14.87 -16.24 22.69
CA LEU A 121 -13.79 -17.24 22.61
C LEU A 121 -13.83 -18.06 21.30
N PHE A 122 -15.00 -18.54 20.89
CA PHE A 122 -15.16 -19.38 19.70
C PHE A 122 -14.97 -18.60 18.38
N LEU A 123 -15.40 -17.34 18.30
CA LEU A 123 -15.21 -16.53 17.10
C LEU A 123 -13.80 -15.96 17.01
N THR A 124 -13.16 -15.59 18.12
CA THR A 124 -11.71 -15.29 18.13
C THR A 124 -10.91 -16.49 17.60
N ALA A 125 -11.24 -17.70 18.07
CA ALA A 125 -10.62 -18.94 17.59
C ALA A 125 -10.88 -19.22 16.09
N VAL A 126 -12.12 -19.06 15.62
CA VAL A 126 -12.47 -19.36 14.22
C VAL A 126 -11.91 -18.31 13.24
N VAL A 127 -11.81 -17.04 13.62
CA VAL A 127 -11.28 -15.98 12.74
C VAL A 127 -9.76 -16.11 12.53
N LYS A 128 -9.00 -16.47 13.58
CA LYS A 128 -7.54 -16.71 13.54
C LYS A 128 -7.11 -17.84 12.60
N ILE A 129 -7.95 -18.87 12.42
CA ILE A 129 -7.67 -19.92 11.43
C ILE A 129 -7.61 -19.30 10.04
N ARG A 130 -6.64 -19.68 9.22
CA ARG A 130 -6.47 -19.13 7.87
C ARG A 130 -7.73 -19.31 7.01
N CYS A 131 -7.92 -18.38 6.07
CA CYS A 131 -8.81 -18.62 4.95
C CYS A 131 -8.36 -19.87 4.19
N ALA A 132 -9.31 -20.71 3.77
CA ALA A 132 -9.04 -21.53 2.60
C ALA A 132 -9.14 -20.65 1.35
N PRO A 133 -8.27 -20.80 0.34
CA PRO A 133 -8.36 -20.05 -0.91
C PRO A 133 -9.75 -20.17 -1.55
N SER A 134 -10.17 -19.15 -2.30
CA SER A 134 -11.52 -19.05 -2.88
C SER A 134 -11.92 -20.31 -3.65
N GLN A 135 -12.87 -21.08 -3.10
CA GLN A 135 -13.16 -22.44 -3.57
C GLN A 135 -14.64 -22.80 -3.48
N THR A 136 -15.04 -23.83 -4.24
CA THR A 136 -16.38 -24.40 -4.15
C THR A 136 -16.49 -25.37 -2.97
N ILE A 137 -17.22 -24.97 -1.93
CA ILE A 137 -17.59 -25.83 -0.80
C ILE A 137 -19.02 -26.35 -0.95
N TRP A 138 -19.30 -27.51 -0.36
CA TRP A 138 -20.50 -28.29 -0.61
C TRP A 138 -21.32 -28.53 0.66
N ARG A 139 -22.66 -28.44 0.56
CA ARG A 139 -23.57 -28.74 1.68
C ARG A 139 -24.83 -29.49 1.25
N GLY A 140 -25.05 -30.66 1.86
CA GLY A 140 -26.22 -31.51 1.58
C GLY A 140 -27.46 -31.26 2.45
N VAL A 141 -28.65 -31.43 1.86
CA VAL A 141 -29.96 -31.34 2.53
C VAL A 141 -30.92 -32.41 2.00
N LYS A 142 -31.43 -33.29 2.88
CA LYS A 142 -32.38 -34.37 2.56
C LYS A 142 -33.85 -33.92 2.45
N ARG A 143 -34.09 -32.95 1.58
CA ARG A 143 -35.40 -32.58 1.01
C ARG A 143 -35.14 -31.71 -0.23
N ASP A 144 -36.13 -31.59 -1.11
CA ASP A 144 -36.16 -30.47 -2.06
C ASP A 144 -36.36 -29.15 -1.30
N VAL A 145 -35.56 -28.14 -1.64
CA VAL A 145 -35.76 -26.73 -1.27
C VAL A 145 -35.65 -25.78 -2.46
N SER A 146 -35.50 -26.26 -3.69
CA SER A 146 -35.23 -25.43 -4.88
C SER A 146 -36.29 -24.33 -5.08
N GLN A 147 -37.56 -24.60 -4.75
CA GLN A 147 -38.63 -23.60 -4.83
C GLN A 147 -38.46 -22.42 -3.86
N GLU A 148 -37.61 -22.55 -2.83
CA GLU A 148 -37.29 -21.46 -1.89
C GLU A 148 -36.21 -20.51 -2.46
N PHE A 149 -35.40 -20.93 -3.44
CA PHE A 149 -34.16 -20.25 -3.87
C PHE A 149 -34.10 -19.76 -5.34
N PRO A 150 -35.10 -19.06 -5.91
CA PRO A 150 -34.98 -18.54 -7.28
C PRO A 150 -33.70 -17.72 -7.53
N ARG A 151 -33.18 -17.75 -8.76
CA ARG A 151 -31.97 -17.02 -9.19
C ARG A 151 -32.10 -15.51 -8.91
N GLY A 152 -31.02 -14.87 -8.48
CA GLY A 152 -30.96 -13.42 -8.26
C GLY A 152 -31.49 -12.95 -6.91
N ILE A 153 -31.79 -13.85 -5.98
CA ILE A 153 -32.11 -13.48 -4.60
C ILE A 153 -30.86 -13.54 -3.72
N GLN A 154 -30.81 -12.66 -2.73
CA GLN A 154 -29.86 -12.74 -1.63
C GLN A 154 -30.40 -13.64 -0.49
N VAL A 155 -29.49 -14.32 0.19
CA VAL A 155 -29.72 -15.28 1.28
C VAL A 155 -28.73 -14.99 2.40
N THR A 156 -29.18 -14.94 3.65
CA THR A 156 -28.29 -14.79 4.82
C THR A 156 -28.15 -16.10 5.58
N TRP A 157 -26.90 -16.52 5.82
CA TRP A 157 -26.53 -17.80 6.40
C TRP A 157 -26.25 -17.68 7.91
N TRP A 158 -27.28 -17.86 8.74
CA TRP A 158 -27.19 -17.69 10.20
C TRP A 158 -26.79 -18.98 10.95
N SER A 159 -25.70 -19.64 10.54
CA SER A 159 -25.32 -20.95 11.09
C SER A 159 -23.89 -21.35 10.76
N PHE A 160 -23.12 -21.77 11.77
CA PHE A 160 -21.83 -22.47 11.64
C PHE A 160 -22.01 -23.92 11.08
N SER A 161 -22.81 -24.10 10.03
CA SER A 161 -23.14 -25.41 9.47
C SER A 161 -21.97 -25.96 8.64
N SER A 162 -21.39 -27.07 9.11
CA SER A 162 -20.29 -27.82 8.50
C SER A 162 -20.43 -28.02 6.99
N CYS A 163 -19.63 -27.31 6.20
CA CYS A 163 -19.44 -27.57 4.77
C CYS A 163 -18.20 -28.45 4.55
N THR A 164 -18.03 -28.98 3.35
CA THR A 164 -16.83 -29.76 2.97
C THR A 164 -16.40 -29.45 1.55
N THR A 165 -15.11 -29.58 1.27
CA THR A 165 -14.53 -29.58 -0.09
C THR A 165 -14.83 -30.87 -0.84
N THR A 166 -15.05 -31.98 -0.13
CA THR A 166 -15.01 -33.33 -0.70
C THR A 166 -16.42 -33.89 -0.92
N LEU A 167 -16.82 -34.01 -2.20
CA LEU A 167 -18.18 -34.42 -2.58
C LEU A 167 -18.58 -35.81 -2.04
N THR A 168 -17.63 -36.76 -1.95
CA THR A 168 -17.88 -38.14 -1.50
C THR A 168 -18.25 -38.25 -0.01
N VAL A 169 -17.86 -37.27 0.83
CA VAL A 169 -18.33 -37.19 2.22
C VAL A 169 -19.85 -37.04 2.26
N LEU A 170 -20.43 -36.27 1.32
CA LEU A 170 -21.87 -36.05 1.26
C LEU A 170 -22.67 -37.28 0.80
N GLU A 171 -22.07 -38.21 0.04
CA GLU A 171 -22.73 -39.44 -0.45
C GLU A 171 -23.20 -40.35 0.70
N SER A 172 -22.62 -40.19 1.89
CA SER A 172 -23.08 -40.85 3.12
C SER A 172 -24.56 -40.58 3.43
N ASP A 173 -25.27 -41.63 3.81
CA ASP A 173 -26.63 -41.59 4.35
C ASP A 173 -26.76 -40.81 5.68
N LEU A 174 -25.69 -40.21 6.20
CA LEU A 174 -25.73 -39.19 7.26
C LEU A 174 -25.98 -37.77 6.71
N TYR A 175 -25.37 -37.39 5.58
CA TYR A 175 -25.35 -36.01 5.08
C TYR A 175 -26.35 -35.76 3.92
N LEU A 176 -26.02 -36.12 2.67
CA LEU A 176 -26.91 -35.98 1.51
C LEU A 176 -27.58 -37.30 1.13
N GLY A 177 -26.80 -38.39 1.05
CA GLY A 177 -27.24 -39.69 0.53
C GLY A 177 -27.31 -39.74 -1.01
N THR A 178 -27.38 -40.95 -1.56
CA THR A 178 -27.37 -41.21 -3.01
C THR A 178 -28.76 -41.36 -3.65
N GLU A 179 -29.80 -41.59 -2.83
CA GLU A 179 -31.19 -41.76 -3.29
C GLU A 179 -32.16 -40.75 -2.65
N GLY A 180 -33.40 -40.73 -3.16
CA GLY A 180 -34.47 -39.86 -2.65
C GLY A 180 -34.33 -38.38 -3.04
N THR A 181 -35.36 -37.60 -2.64
CA THR A 181 -35.47 -36.17 -2.95
C THR A 181 -34.59 -35.33 -2.03
N ARG A 182 -33.60 -34.64 -2.60
CA ARG A 182 -32.52 -33.96 -1.88
C ARG A 182 -31.95 -32.76 -2.65
N THR A 183 -31.40 -31.81 -1.92
CA THR A 183 -30.75 -30.62 -2.45
C THR A 183 -29.29 -30.55 -2.03
N LEU A 184 -28.42 -30.24 -2.97
CA LEU A 184 -27.00 -29.94 -2.78
C LEU A 184 -26.79 -28.44 -3.03
N PHE A 185 -26.17 -27.76 -2.07
CA PHE A 185 -25.63 -26.42 -2.29
C PHE A 185 -24.19 -26.56 -2.80
N SER A 186 -23.92 -25.94 -3.94
CA SER A 186 -22.59 -25.57 -4.43
C SER A 186 -22.37 -24.12 -3.97
N ILE A 187 -21.31 -23.82 -3.23
CA ILE A 187 -21.08 -22.50 -2.67
C ILE A 187 -19.67 -22.04 -3.06
N GLU A 188 -19.57 -21.03 -3.94
CA GLU A 188 -18.34 -20.24 -4.07
C GLU A 188 -18.18 -19.39 -2.79
N ALA A 189 -17.22 -19.74 -1.94
CA ALA A 189 -16.96 -19.08 -0.66
C ALA A 189 -15.49 -18.67 -0.56
N PHE A 190 -15.25 -17.45 -0.06
CA PHE A 190 -13.92 -16.83 -0.02
C PHE A 190 -13.35 -16.64 1.40
N ASN A 191 -14.15 -16.81 2.47
CA ASN A 191 -13.67 -16.70 3.85
C ASN A 191 -13.98 -17.92 4.73
N ALA A 192 -14.30 -19.06 4.12
CA ALA A 192 -14.59 -20.31 4.83
C ALA A 192 -13.35 -20.84 5.58
N ARG A 193 -13.54 -21.23 6.84
CA ARG A 193 -12.47 -21.60 7.78
C ARG A 193 -12.40 -23.11 7.95
N ASN A 194 -11.27 -23.74 7.64
CA ASN A 194 -11.07 -25.18 7.81
C ASN A 194 -10.72 -25.52 9.26
N VAL A 195 -11.71 -25.94 10.04
CA VAL A 195 -11.55 -26.20 11.48
C VAL A 195 -11.01 -27.60 11.80
N ARG A 196 -10.72 -28.43 10.79
CA ARG A 196 -10.22 -29.80 10.95
C ARG A 196 -9.03 -29.95 11.92
N PRO A 197 -8.00 -29.07 11.95
CA PRO A 197 -6.87 -29.21 12.89
C PRO A 197 -7.25 -29.10 14.38
N HIS A 198 -8.44 -28.58 14.68
CA HIS A 198 -8.94 -28.34 16.04
C HIS A 198 -10.29 -29.03 16.32
N SER A 199 -10.81 -29.79 15.35
CA SER A 199 -12.06 -30.53 15.52
C SER A 199 -11.85 -31.76 16.41
N TYR A 200 -12.95 -32.37 16.86
CA TYR A 200 -12.93 -33.70 17.47
C TYR A 200 -12.89 -34.85 16.44
N PHE A 201 -12.86 -34.52 15.16
CA PHE A 201 -12.96 -35.46 14.03
C PHE A 201 -11.91 -35.12 12.97
N ASP A 202 -10.64 -35.45 13.26
CA ASP A 202 -9.44 -35.15 12.45
C ASP A 202 -9.40 -35.85 11.07
N HIS A 203 -10.41 -36.66 10.73
CA HIS A 203 -10.46 -37.50 9.53
C HIS A 203 -11.20 -36.87 8.33
N GLU A 204 -12.04 -35.85 8.51
CA GLU A 204 -12.82 -35.20 7.44
C GLU A 204 -12.58 -33.67 7.42
N ASP A 205 -12.59 -33.07 6.23
CA ASP A 205 -12.46 -31.61 6.07
C ASP A 205 -13.78 -30.92 6.42
N GLU A 206 -13.85 -30.35 7.63
CA GLU A 206 -14.96 -29.53 8.12
C GLU A 206 -14.63 -28.04 7.94
N LEU A 207 -15.41 -27.36 7.10
CA LEU A 207 -15.32 -25.91 6.89
C LEU A 207 -16.51 -25.18 7.51
N LEU A 208 -16.24 -24.15 8.29
CA LEU A 208 -17.25 -23.26 8.87
C LEU A 208 -17.38 -21.96 8.06
N MET A 209 -18.60 -21.43 8.03
CA MET A 209 -18.92 -20.07 7.59
C MET A 209 -19.53 -19.32 8.78
N LEU A 210 -19.30 -18.01 8.84
CA LEU A 210 -19.73 -17.18 9.96
C LEU A 210 -21.25 -16.90 9.90
N PRO A 211 -21.95 -16.81 11.06
CA PRO A 211 -23.35 -16.39 11.09
C PRO A 211 -23.50 -14.98 10.52
N GLY A 212 -24.31 -14.83 9.49
CA GLY A 212 -24.50 -13.54 8.80
C GLY A 212 -23.84 -13.48 7.43
N THR A 213 -23.06 -14.48 7.01
CA THR A 213 -22.56 -14.58 5.62
C THR A 213 -23.71 -14.45 4.61
N CYS A 214 -23.63 -13.47 3.73
CA CYS A 214 -24.59 -13.27 2.64
C CYS A 214 -24.15 -13.99 1.36
N MET A 215 -25.12 -14.43 0.58
CA MET A 215 -24.91 -15.16 -0.68
C MET A 215 -25.99 -14.78 -1.70
N GLU A 216 -25.64 -14.70 -2.98
CA GLU A 216 -26.60 -14.60 -4.09
C GLU A 216 -26.80 -15.98 -4.74
N VAL A 217 -28.05 -16.32 -5.09
CA VAL A 217 -28.32 -17.53 -5.89
C VAL A 217 -27.97 -17.28 -7.36
N GLN A 218 -26.81 -17.79 -7.79
CA GLN A 218 -26.33 -17.67 -9.16
C GLN A 218 -27.08 -18.55 -10.16
N SER A 219 -27.43 -19.79 -9.78
CA SER A 219 -28.16 -20.71 -10.65
C SER A 219 -28.86 -21.86 -9.91
N GLN A 220 -29.74 -22.57 -10.62
CA GLN A 220 -30.27 -23.87 -10.21
C GLN A 220 -30.16 -24.86 -11.36
N PHE A 221 -29.91 -26.13 -11.05
CA PHE A 221 -29.96 -27.22 -12.02
C PHE A 221 -30.34 -28.55 -11.35
N ASN A 222 -31.10 -29.37 -12.07
CA ASN A 222 -31.62 -30.66 -11.57
C ASN A 222 -31.01 -31.81 -12.42
N PRO A 223 -29.75 -32.23 -12.14
CA PRO A 223 -29.02 -33.14 -13.04
C PRO A 223 -29.53 -34.59 -13.00
N ALA A 224 -30.28 -34.99 -11.97
CA ALA A 224 -30.84 -36.33 -11.83
C ALA A 224 -32.20 -36.31 -11.12
N THR A 225 -33.00 -37.36 -11.27
CA THR A 225 -34.31 -37.48 -10.63
C THR A 225 -34.18 -37.41 -9.10
N GLY A 226 -34.75 -36.37 -8.50
CA GLY A 226 -34.70 -36.12 -7.06
C GLY A 226 -33.44 -35.43 -6.55
N LEU A 227 -32.45 -35.11 -7.40
CA LEU A 227 -31.31 -34.28 -7.03
C LEU A 227 -31.48 -32.87 -7.60
N HIS A 228 -31.56 -31.90 -6.70
CA HIS A 228 -31.57 -30.47 -7.01
C HIS A 228 -30.23 -29.87 -6.60
N ILE A 229 -29.61 -29.05 -7.46
CA ILE A 229 -28.38 -28.32 -7.12
C ILE A 229 -28.66 -26.82 -7.22
N ILE A 230 -28.29 -26.10 -6.16
CA ILE A 230 -28.39 -24.65 -6.06
C ILE A 230 -26.97 -24.11 -6.02
N HIS A 231 -26.63 -23.20 -6.94
CA HIS A 231 -25.35 -22.51 -6.92
C HIS A 231 -25.50 -21.18 -6.18
N LEU A 232 -24.75 -21.04 -5.10
CA LEU A 232 -24.62 -19.82 -4.31
C LEU A 232 -23.22 -19.23 -4.55
N LYS A 233 -23.14 -17.91 -4.71
CA LYS A 233 -21.88 -17.17 -4.61
C LYS A 233 -21.95 -16.29 -3.37
N GLN A 234 -20.92 -16.33 -2.54
CA GLN A 234 -20.80 -15.45 -1.38
C GLN A 234 -20.69 -13.99 -1.82
N ILE A 235 -21.36 -13.09 -1.10
CA ILE A 235 -21.33 -11.64 -1.32
C ILE A 235 -21.13 -10.92 0.03
N MET A 236 -20.53 -9.73 0.00
CA MET A 236 -20.50 -8.86 1.17
C MET A 236 -21.89 -8.23 1.40
N PRO A 237 -22.37 -8.12 2.65
CA PRO A 237 -23.58 -7.37 2.98
C PRO A 237 -23.30 -5.85 3.06
N GLU A 238 -24.30 -5.02 2.75
CA GLU A 238 -24.23 -3.55 2.90
C GLU A 238 -24.06 -3.08 4.37
N ASN A 239 -24.27 -3.96 5.34
CA ASN A 239 -24.22 -3.68 6.77
C ASN A 239 -23.59 -4.87 7.50
N MET A 240 -22.79 -4.61 8.54
CA MET A 240 -22.21 -5.66 9.38
C MET A 240 -23.30 -6.46 10.10
N LEU A 241 -23.32 -7.78 9.92
CA LEU A 241 -24.34 -8.69 10.48
C LEU A 241 -23.85 -9.49 11.70
N LEU A 242 -22.56 -9.43 11.99
CA LEU A 242 -21.87 -10.02 13.12
C LEU A 242 -20.72 -9.07 13.47
N GLU A 243 -20.69 -8.52 14.68
CA GLU A 243 -19.55 -7.71 15.17
C GLU A 243 -18.25 -8.54 15.20
N PRO A 244 -17.06 -7.93 15.06
CA PRO A 244 -15.79 -8.64 15.16
C PRO A 244 -15.56 -9.20 16.57
N PRO A 245 -14.84 -10.32 16.74
CA PRO A 245 -14.63 -10.95 18.05
C PRO A 245 -13.43 -10.38 18.83
N PHE A 246 -12.67 -9.46 18.26
CA PHE A 246 -11.59 -8.73 18.94
C PHE A 246 -12.19 -7.62 19.83
N GLU A 247 -11.37 -6.73 20.39
CA GLU A 247 -11.93 -5.48 20.96
C GLU A 247 -12.18 -4.48 19.82
N GLU A 248 -12.63 -3.27 20.12
CA GLU A 248 -12.90 -2.24 19.09
C GLU A 248 -11.58 -1.69 18.55
N LEU A 249 -10.91 -2.49 17.72
CA LEU A 249 -10.15 -1.96 16.60
C LEU A 249 -11.11 -1.05 15.85
N CYS A 250 -10.67 0.20 15.71
CA CYS A 250 -11.38 1.21 14.96
C CYS A 250 -11.81 0.66 13.58
N VAL A 251 -12.95 1.10 13.03
CA VAL A 251 -13.39 0.75 11.64
C VAL A 251 -14.31 1.78 10.94
N ASN A 252 -14.87 2.78 11.66
CA ASN A 252 -15.52 3.96 11.04
C ASN A 252 -14.89 5.33 11.45
N PRO A 253 -13.62 5.59 11.06
CA PRO A 253 -12.76 6.70 11.49
C PRO A 253 -12.42 7.77 10.40
N TYR A 254 -11.14 8.24 10.34
CA TYR A 254 -10.50 9.50 9.88
C TYR A 254 -11.35 10.83 9.89
N THR A 255 -10.76 12.03 9.86
CA THR A 255 -11.37 13.40 10.05
C THR A 255 -11.73 14.32 8.85
N SER A 256 -11.16 15.55 8.76
CA SER A 256 -11.72 16.68 7.98
C SER A 256 -10.89 18.01 7.73
N SER A 257 -10.19 18.19 6.59
CA SER A 257 -9.24 19.30 6.17
C SER A 257 -9.65 20.78 6.39
N THR A 258 -8.70 21.71 6.71
CA THR A 258 -8.94 23.17 7.09
C THR A 258 -8.22 24.26 6.21
N ASN A 259 -8.46 25.60 6.38
CA ASN A 259 -8.32 26.65 5.30
C ASN A 259 -7.34 27.86 5.49
N TYR A 260 -6.66 28.32 4.40
CA TYR A 260 -6.10 29.70 4.18
C TYR A 260 -5.72 30.03 2.68
N LYS A 261 -4.69 30.87 2.37
CA LYS A 261 -4.13 31.11 1.00
C LYS A 261 -2.71 31.73 0.94
N THR A 262 -1.82 31.22 0.07
CA THR A 262 -0.91 32.04 -0.80
C THR A 262 -1.19 32.05 -2.31
N GLY A 263 -0.67 31.12 -3.13
CA GLY A 263 -0.43 31.31 -4.58
C GLY A 263 -1.11 30.30 -5.51
N ASN A 264 -0.31 29.58 -6.32
CA ASN A 264 -0.72 28.77 -7.48
C ASN A 264 -0.64 27.19 -7.22
N SER A 265 -0.80 26.28 -8.21
CA SER A 265 -0.99 24.76 -8.28
C SER A 265 0.13 23.63 -8.11
N PRO A 266 0.52 23.16 -6.92
CA PRO A 266 1.75 22.40 -6.65
C PRO A 266 1.73 20.86 -6.59
N VAL A 267 2.69 20.14 -5.97
CA VAL A 267 2.57 18.72 -5.50
C VAL A 267 3.51 18.26 -4.36
N CYS A 268 4.81 18.27 -4.50
CA CYS A 268 5.82 17.55 -3.71
C CYS A 268 6.22 17.89 -2.23
N VAL A 269 5.63 17.31 -1.20
CA VAL A 269 6.12 17.30 0.20
C VAL A 269 7.59 16.84 0.33
N THR A 270 8.51 17.34 1.21
CA THR A 270 9.99 17.06 1.38
C THR A 270 10.38 16.85 2.84
N VAL A 271 11.61 16.36 3.13
CA VAL A 271 12.00 15.76 4.41
C VAL A 271 13.31 16.20 5.11
N GLY A 272 13.31 17.10 6.10
CA GLY A 272 14.55 17.28 6.88
C GLY A 272 14.88 18.44 7.82
N ASP A 273 14.81 18.17 9.12
CA ASP A 273 15.67 18.59 10.27
C ASP A 273 16.52 19.90 10.13
N PHE A 274 16.18 21.05 9.50
CA PHE A 274 17.10 22.20 9.43
C PHE A 274 17.37 22.97 10.74
N ASN A 275 16.35 23.23 11.55
CA ASN A 275 16.26 24.35 12.50
C ASN A 275 16.40 23.98 14.01
N ASN A 276 16.39 22.68 14.35
CA ASN A 276 17.24 22.01 15.36
C ASN A 276 16.81 21.61 16.80
N ASN A 277 15.62 20.99 16.98
CA ASN A 277 15.22 19.88 17.92
C ASN A 277 13.85 19.09 17.66
N LYS A 278 13.54 18.57 16.45
CA LYS A 278 12.57 17.51 15.96
C LYS A 278 11.06 17.65 15.42
N GLN A 279 10.52 18.83 15.01
CA GLN A 279 9.37 19.25 14.12
C GLN A 279 9.62 19.27 12.58
N LEU A 280 9.03 18.36 11.78
CA LEU A 280 8.98 18.41 10.29
C LEU A 280 8.17 19.54 9.65
N ASP A 281 8.37 19.75 8.33
CA ASP A 281 8.08 20.99 7.57
C ASP A 281 7.99 20.81 6.00
N LEU A 282 7.94 21.93 5.20
CA LEU A 282 7.23 21.94 3.90
C LEU A 282 7.67 22.69 2.56
N ALA A 283 8.73 22.43 1.76
CA ALA A 283 9.03 23.00 0.37
C ALA A 283 8.18 22.83 -1.00
N THR A 284 7.43 23.84 -1.52
CA THR A 284 6.72 23.90 -2.88
C THR A 284 7.63 24.14 -4.13
N ALA A 285 7.23 24.21 -5.45
CA ALA A 285 8.09 24.26 -6.70
C ALA A 285 7.80 24.47 -8.30
N ASN A 286 6.85 24.96 -9.16
CA ASN A 286 5.45 25.44 -9.42
C ASN A 286 4.94 26.03 -10.86
N GLN A 287 4.26 25.40 -11.88
CA GLN A 287 3.61 25.95 -13.19
C GLN A 287 3.72 27.40 -13.84
N GLN A 288 4.36 28.51 -13.36
CA GLN A 288 4.42 29.79 -14.16
C GLN A 288 5.55 30.85 -13.91
N ASP A 289 6.02 31.07 -12.68
CA ASP A 289 6.91 32.16 -12.24
C ASP A 289 8.47 31.94 -12.34
N ASN A 290 9.18 31.20 -11.45
CA ASN A 290 10.40 30.32 -11.63
C ASN A 290 11.46 30.41 -10.48
N ASP A 291 11.21 30.00 -9.21
CA ASP A 291 11.98 30.36 -7.99
C ASP A 291 12.19 29.35 -6.79
N VAL A 292 12.00 29.67 -5.46
CA VAL A 292 12.09 28.94 -4.07
C VAL A 292 11.00 29.55 -3.16
N SER A 293 10.75 29.31 -1.85
CA SER A 293 9.95 30.25 -1.02
C SER A 293 10.24 30.24 0.49
N VAL A 294 10.23 29.06 1.10
CA VAL A 294 10.40 28.81 2.55
C VAL A 294 9.29 29.31 3.50
N LEU A 295 8.95 28.48 4.50
CA LEU A 295 8.20 28.68 5.73
C LEU A 295 8.54 27.43 6.68
N ILE A 296 8.66 27.55 8.02
CA ILE A 296 9.31 26.58 8.99
C ILE A 296 8.75 26.47 10.50
N GLY A 297 8.11 25.34 10.91
CA GLY A 297 7.45 24.76 12.16
C GLY A 297 7.04 25.46 13.50
N LYS A 298 6.12 24.85 14.30
CA LYS A 298 5.49 25.42 15.57
C LYS A 298 4.71 24.41 16.51
N GLU A 299 3.61 24.75 17.25
CA GLU A 299 2.68 23.79 17.96
C GLU A 299 1.13 23.95 17.69
N ASN A 300 0.39 22.85 17.39
CA ASN A 300 -1.08 22.69 17.10
C ASN A 300 -1.65 22.93 15.66
N GLY A 301 -0.94 22.52 14.61
CA GLY A 301 -1.37 22.30 13.22
C GLY A 301 -0.74 23.14 12.14
N ILE A 302 -0.30 24.32 12.53
CA ILE A 302 -0.47 25.59 11.83
C ILE A 302 0.86 26.26 11.41
N PHE A 303 0.86 27.54 10.97
CA PHE A 303 1.86 28.13 10.05
C PHE A 303 2.12 29.65 10.20
N GLN A 304 3.14 30.16 9.50
CA GLN A 304 3.54 31.56 9.22
C GLN A 304 4.34 31.62 7.87
N PRO A 305 4.44 32.77 7.13
CA PRO A 305 5.10 33.09 5.79
C PRO A 305 6.67 32.95 5.58
N GLN A 306 7.45 33.79 4.81
CA GLN A 306 7.81 33.80 3.33
C GLN A 306 9.16 34.56 2.94
N TYR A 307 9.64 34.57 1.65
CA TYR A 307 10.91 35.14 1.00
C TYR A 307 10.75 35.79 -0.45
N GLU A 308 11.83 36.02 -1.26
CA GLU A 308 11.82 36.67 -2.65
C GLU A 308 13.06 36.53 -3.68
N TYR A 309 13.22 35.49 -4.59
CA TYR A 309 14.20 35.42 -5.78
C TYR A 309 14.02 34.45 -7.05
N ALA A 310 14.86 33.40 -7.38
CA ALA A 310 15.01 32.83 -8.78
C ALA A 310 15.71 31.46 -9.17
N THR A 311 15.21 30.77 -10.23
CA THR A 311 15.81 29.61 -10.96
C THR A 311 16.12 29.71 -12.46
N GLY A 312 15.16 30.07 -13.35
CA GLY A 312 15.12 29.48 -14.71
C GLY A 312 13.75 29.50 -15.48
N THR A 313 13.35 28.36 -16.07
CA THR A 313 12.16 28.13 -16.96
C THR A 313 11.54 26.71 -16.87
N ASN A 314 10.24 26.56 -16.53
CA ASN A 314 9.22 25.52 -16.92
C ASN A 314 8.74 24.20 -16.10
N PRO A 315 9.35 23.73 -14.97
CA PRO A 315 8.89 22.73 -13.94
C PRO A 315 8.38 21.22 -13.95
N TYR A 316 8.50 20.49 -12.78
CA TYR A 316 7.64 19.41 -12.15
C TYR A 316 7.72 19.02 -10.58
N SER A 317 8.79 18.99 -9.68
CA SER A 317 8.79 18.51 -8.19
C SER A 317 10.15 18.30 -7.29
N VAL A 318 10.21 17.90 -5.95
CA VAL A 318 11.38 17.95 -4.89
C VAL A 318 12.00 16.63 -4.20
N ILE A 319 12.87 16.60 -3.10
CA ILE A 319 13.49 15.45 -2.28
C ILE A 319 14.12 15.87 -0.90
N SER A 320 14.93 15.01 -0.20
CA SER A 320 16.07 15.10 0.81
C SER A 320 16.91 13.79 1.10
N ARG A 321 18.22 13.82 1.52
CA ARG A 321 19.03 12.76 2.23
C ARG A 321 20.31 13.17 3.07
N ASP A 322 21.58 13.24 2.58
CA ASP A 322 22.76 13.69 3.42
C ASP A 322 23.96 14.47 2.77
N PHE A 323 24.83 13.84 1.97
CA PHE A 323 26.00 14.43 1.26
C PHE A 323 27.23 14.88 2.05
N ASN A 324 27.04 15.45 3.24
CA ASN A 324 27.99 16.43 3.77
C ASN A 324 28.70 16.03 5.05
N ASN A 325 28.11 15.22 5.94
CA ASN A 325 28.70 14.88 7.24
C ASN A 325 29.26 16.06 8.12
N ASP A 326 29.18 17.34 7.72
CA ASP A 326 29.61 18.54 8.48
C ASP A 326 28.67 18.82 9.66
N ASN A 327 27.37 18.64 9.39
CA ASN A 327 26.35 18.39 10.39
C ASN A 327 25.10 19.26 10.17
N LYS A 328 24.68 19.39 8.90
CA LYS A 328 23.41 19.83 8.29
C LYS A 328 23.45 19.25 6.87
N LEU A 329 22.36 18.86 6.22
CA LEU A 329 22.47 17.99 5.02
C LEU A 329 21.66 18.53 3.82
N ASP A 330 21.73 17.96 2.60
CA ASP A 330 21.77 18.72 1.34
C ASP A 330 20.90 18.41 0.07
N LEU A 331 20.33 19.43 -0.63
CA LEU A 331 19.65 19.47 -1.99
C LEU A 331 20.10 18.52 -3.15
N VAL A 332 19.29 18.35 -4.23
CA VAL A 332 19.71 17.56 -5.43
C VAL A 332 18.92 17.58 -6.75
N VAL A 333 17.83 18.30 -6.87
CA VAL A 333 17.45 19.10 -8.06
C VAL A 333 17.86 18.48 -9.48
N VAL A 334 17.03 17.64 -10.17
CA VAL A 334 16.61 17.37 -11.60
C VAL A 334 15.07 17.89 -12.32
N ASN A 335 14.50 18.92 -13.18
CA ASN A 335 14.51 19.92 -14.45
C ASN A 335 13.61 19.72 -15.83
N TYR A 336 12.63 18.90 -16.25
CA TYR A 336 12.04 18.73 -17.66
C TYR A 336 12.82 18.87 -19.07
N TYR A 337 13.22 20.01 -19.74
CA TYR A 337 13.72 20.11 -21.19
C TYR A 337 15.08 20.78 -21.78
N GLU A 338 15.88 21.73 -21.21
CA GLU A 338 17.11 22.46 -21.71
C GLU A 338 18.54 21.83 -21.50
N ASP A 339 19.53 22.53 -20.87
CA ASP A 339 20.94 22.13 -20.56
C ASP A 339 21.53 22.82 -19.27
N ALA A 340 21.37 22.26 -18.05
CA ALA A 340 22.01 22.65 -16.78
C ALA A 340 21.27 22.20 -15.45
N VAL A 341 21.29 22.93 -14.31
CA VAL A 341 21.20 22.29 -12.93
C VAL A 341 20.55 23.13 -11.73
N SER A 342 20.84 22.86 -10.43
CA SER A 342 21.14 23.77 -9.23
C SER A 342 22.23 23.12 -8.36
N ILE A 343 22.71 23.64 -7.22
CA ILE A 343 23.17 22.84 -6.07
C ILE A 343 23.12 23.79 -4.89
N LEU A 344 22.14 23.71 -3.98
CA LEU A 344 21.69 24.86 -3.18
C LEU A 344 22.34 25.33 -1.83
N LEU A 345 23.28 24.66 -1.11
CA LEU A 345 23.95 24.94 0.23
C LEU A 345 23.21 25.73 1.36
N GLY A 346 23.53 25.54 2.66
CA GLY A 346 22.82 26.18 3.81
C GLY A 346 23.62 26.44 5.12
N SER A 347 23.20 27.43 5.91
CA SER A 347 23.93 28.09 7.02
C SER A 347 23.52 27.58 8.41
N ASP A 348 22.97 28.42 9.29
CA ASP A 348 22.62 28.10 10.69
C ASP A 348 21.34 28.85 11.16
N ASP A 349 20.45 29.20 10.22
CA ASP A 349 19.44 30.30 10.32
C ASP A 349 18.58 30.49 9.02
N GLY A 350 18.66 31.68 8.37
CA GLY A 350 18.25 32.04 7.01
C GLY A 350 19.30 32.63 6.03
N THR A 351 18.85 33.51 5.11
CA THR A 351 19.59 34.16 3.98
C THR A 351 19.98 33.26 2.78
N PHE A 352 20.19 33.76 1.55
CA PHE A 352 19.75 32.98 0.36
C PHE A 352 20.68 32.73 -0.87
N GLN A 353 20.33 31.67 -1.60
CA GLN A 353 21.10 30.89 -2.59
C GLN A 353 21.33 31.52 -3.96
N THR A 354 22.38 31.04 -4.65
CA THR A 354 22.59 31.10 -6.13
C THR A 354 23.73 30.19 -6.69
N GLN A 355 23.56 29.70 -7.93
CA GLN A 355 24.00 28.43 -8.59
C GLN A 355 25.09 28.55 -9.74
N VAL A 356 25.47 27.49 -10.49
CA VAL A 356 26.44 27.46 -11.69
C VAL A 356 25.95 26.77 -13.04
N LYS A 357 26.55 25.67 -13.61
CA LYS A 357 25.92 24.54 -14.41
C LYS A 357 26.84 23.44 -15.09
N TYR A 358 26.51 22.11 -15.13
CA TYR A 358 27.19 21.08 -15.99
C TYR A 358 26.53 19.75 -16.51
N ALA A 359 25.65 19.89 -17.52
CA ALA A 359 25.44 19.02 -18.68
C ALA A 359 24.79 17.62 -18.56
N THR A 360 23.56 17.58 -19.07
CA THR A 360 22.93 16.39 -19.65
C THR A 360 22.37 16.53 -21.11
N ASN A 361 21.36 17.40 -21.41
CA ASN A 361 20.45 17.75 -22.57
C ASN A 361 19.11 16.97 -22.94
N LYS A 362 17.92 17.45 -22.50
CA LYS A 362 16.46 17.27 -22.85
C LYS A 362 15.54 16.03 -22.49
N SER A 363 14.43 16.25 -21.73
CA SER A 363 13.08 15.55 -21.66
C SER A 363 12.70 14.58 -20.48
N PRO A 364 11.62 14.82 -19.66
CA PRO A 364 11.12 14.26 -18.35
C PRO A 364 11.75 13.11 -17.47
N THR A 365 11.43 13.10 -16.15
CA THR A 365 11.30 12.00 -15.10
C THR A 365 12.51 11.16 -14.49
N CYS A 366 12.53 10.55 -13.23
CA CYS A 366 13.45 9.86 -12.16
C CYS A 366 14.42 10.39 -11.00
N LEU A 367 14.33 9.94 -9.72
CA LEU A 367 15.37 10.12 -8.68
C LEU A 367 15.66 8.79 -7.87
N ILE A 368 16.54 8.74 -6.83
CA ILE A 368 16.69 7.94 -5.59
C ILE A 368 17.75 8.50 -4.68
N ALA A 369 17.95 7.85 -3.53
CA ALA A 369 19.04 8.05 -2.61
C ALA A 369 19.71 6.67 -2.24
N ALA A 370 21.03 6.63 -2.03
CA ALA A 370 21.91 5.46 -1.96
C ALA A 370 23.45 5.47 -2.39
N ASP A 371 24.15 4.34 -2.46
CA ASP A 371 25.54 4.23 -1.96
C ASP A 371 26.30 3.07 -2.63
N PHE A 372 26.50 3.01 -3.96
CA PHE A 372 26.78 1.74 -4.67
C PHE A 372 28.18 1.09 -4.61
N ASN A 373 29.18 1.72 -4.02
CA ASN A 373 30.54 1.77 -4.58
C ASN A 373 31.80 1.49 -3.72
N SER A 374 31.80 0.53 -2.80
CA SER A 374 32.71 0.42 -1.63
C SER A 374 34.14 0.92 -1.72
N ASP A 375 34.25 2.18 -1.28
CA ASP A 375 35.17 2.59 -0.21
C ASP A 375 34.37 3.36 0.89
N ASN A 376 33.05 3.10 0.98
CA ASN A 376 31.90 3.89 1.46
C ASN A 376 31.90 5.37 1.12
N ARG A 377 30.91 5.81 0.33
CA ARG A 377 31.09 6.98 -0.52
C ARG A 377 29.91 7.99 -0.54
N LEU A 378 28.84 7.98 -1.37
CA LEU A 378 28.01 9.19 -1.72
C LEU A 378 27.08 9.19 -3.00
N ASP A 379 26.21 8.22 -3.36
CA ASP A 379 26.08 7.73 -4.76
C ASP A 379 24.83 7.83 -5.77
N LEU A 380 24.17 8.94 -6.21
CA LEU A 380 22.95 9.10 -7.14
C LEU A 380 22.60 8.05 -8.33
N ALA A 381 21.50 8.10 -9.12
CA ALA A 381 21.07 7.01 -10.11
C ALA A 381 20.39 7.41 -11.46
N VAL A 382 20.24 8.71 -11.67
CA VAL A 382 19.79 9.56 -12.79
C VAL A 382 18.66 9.15 -13.74
N THR A 383 18.17 10.09 -14.53
CA THR A 383 17.26 10.16 -15.69
C THR A 383 17.54 9.70 -17.12
N ASN A 384 17.24 10.60 -18.08
CA ASN A 384 17.85 10.76 -19.41
C ASN A 384 17.04 10.69 -20.74
N GLY A 385 15.90 11.36 -20.91
CA GLY A 385 15.47 11.95 -22.20
C GLY A 385 14.27 11.34 -22.95
N GLY A 386 14.52 10.60 -24.03
CA GLY A 386 13.46 10.08 -24.91
C GLY A 386 13.99 9.58 -26.26
N SER A 387 14.80 8.50 -26.26
CA SER A 387 15.72 8.13 -27.35
C SER A 387 16.49 6.79 -27.15
N THR A 388 17.84 6.76 -27.36
CA THR A 388 18.73 5.59 -27.56
C THR A 388 20.01 5.32 -26.66
N THR A 389 20.61 6.23 -25.84
CA THR A 389 21.67 5.92 -24.78
C THR A 389 21.85 6.91 -23.55
N VAL A 390 21.72 6.49 -22.25
CA VAL A 390 21.70 7.27 -20.93
C VAL A 390 22.79 7.03 -19.79
N SER A 391 22.58 6.96 -18.42
CA SER A 391 23.43 7.46 -17.24
C SER A 391 24.00 6.59 -16.02
N ILE A 392 25.02 7.06 -15.21
CA ILE A 392 25.79 6.73 -13.87
C ILE A 392 26.79 7.85 -13.64
N LEU A 393 26.98 8.60 -12.50
CA LEU A 393 27.99 9.68 -12.07
C LEU A 393 28.91 9.55 -10.78
N LEU A 394 29.67 8.46 -10.65
CA LEU A 394 30.62 8.13 -9.57
C LEU A 394 31.44 9.25 -8.84
N GLY A 395 31.11 9.58 -7.60
CA GLY A 395 31.52 10.74 -6.80
C GLY A 395 32.73 10.81 -5.80
N ASN A 396 32.70 11.67 -4.75
CA ASN A 396 33.87 12.26 -4.02
C ASN A 396 33.69 12.75 -2.53
N GLY A 397 32.86 13.78 -2.23
CA GLY A 397 32.39 14.40 -0.97
C GLY A 397 32.98 15.75 -0.46
N ASP A 398 32.94 16.91 -1.16
CA ASP A 398 33.25 18.32 -0.74
C ASP A 398 32.58 19.56 -1.50
N GLY A 399 31.87 19.45 -2.65
CA GLY A 399 31.31 20.56 -3.49
C GLY A 399 31.44 20.59 -5.07
N THR A 400 31.30 19.49 -5.86
CA THR A 400 31.37 19.36 -7.37
C THR A 400 31.02 17.94 -7.94
N PHE A 401 29.87 17.51 -8.58
CA PHE A 401 29.71 16.16 -9.31
C PHE A 401 30.51 16.15 -10.65
N GLN A 402 30.24 15.27 -11.65
CA GLN A 402 30.97 15.15 -12.96
C GLN A 402 30.37 14.13 -13.99
N SER A 403 31.08 13.66 -15.05
CA SER A 403 30.62 13.39 -16.47
C SER A 403 30.83 11.98 -17.15
N GLN A 404 30.25 11.69 -18.35
CA GLN A 404 29.38 10.49 -18.73
C GLN A 404 29.90 9.29 -19.64
N HIS A 405 29.58 7.98 -19.39
CA HIS A 405 29.69 6.80 -20.32
C HIS A 405 28.53 5.73 -20.47
N GLU A 406 27.66 5.76 -21.50
CA GLU A 406 26.30 5.13 -21.73
C GLU A 406 26.15 3.61 -22.09
N TYR A 407 25.07 2.93 -21.63
CA TYR A 407 24.63 1.53 -21.96
C TYR A 407 23.24 1.44 -22.70
N ARG A 408 22.34 0.43 -22.50
CA ARG A 408 21.19 0.10 -23.44
C ARG A 408 19.84 -0.39 -22.90
N THR A 409 18.81 -0.11 -23.71
CA THR A 409 17.41 -0.54 -23.61
C THR A 409 16.67 -0.18 -24.95
N GLY A 410 15.33 -0.11 -25.04
CA GLY A 410 14.54 0.52 -26.14
C GLY A 410 14.49 2.08 -26.20
N PHE A 411 13.45 2.78 -25.67
CA PHE A 411 13.00 4.20 -25.91
C PHE A 411 12.77 5.09 -24.59
N GLY A 412 12.11 6.27 -24.48
CA GLY A 412 12.11 7.06 -23.19
C GLY A 412 10.98 8.08 -22.84
N PRO A 413 10.87 8.48 -21.55
CA PRO A 413 9.69 9.12 -20.91
C PRO A 413 8.91 8.35 -19.78
N TYR A 414 9.17 8.46 -18.44
CA TYR A 414 8.36 8.18 -17.17
C TYR A 414 8.64 7.36 -15.80
N SER A 415 9.38 6.23 -15.45
CA SER A 415 9.06 5.29 -14.23
C SER A 415 10.04 4.30 -13.33
N LEU A 416 9.98 3.98 -11.97
CA LEU A 416 10.93 3.13 -11.07
C LEU A 416 10.63 2.42 -9.64
N THR A 417 11.56 1.59 -9.02
CA THR A 417 11.74 1.14 -7.55
C THR A 417 13.11 0.62 -6.99
N SER A 418 13.31 0.23 -5.68
CA SER A 418 14.65 -0.18 -5.08
C SER A 418 14.93 -1.18 -3.88
N ALA A 419 15.30 -2.47 -4.10
CA ALA A 419 15.84 -3.42 -3.07
C ALA A 419 16.64 -4.68 -3.60
N ASP A 420 17.07 -5.74 -2.85
CA ASP A 420 18.17 -6.69 -3.34
C ASP A 420 17.77 -8.05 -3.90
N PHE A 421 17.83 -8.36 -5.20
CA PHE A 421 16.89 -9.35 -5.73
C PHE A 421 17.30 -10.79 -5.46
N ASN A 422 18.55 -11.23 -5.73
CA ASN A 422 18.82 -12.68 -5.88
C ASN A 422 19.76 -13.44 -4.90
N ASN A 423 19.78 -13.02 -3.63
CA ASN A 423 20.46 -13.69 -2.50
C ASN A 423 22.00 -13.79 -2.67
N ASP A 424 22.59 -12.77 -3.31
CA ASP A 424 24.03 -12.52 -3.40
C ASP A 424 24.59 -11.04 -3.24
N ASN A 425 23.90 -10.09 -2.53
CA ASN A 425 24.47 -8.89 -1.81
C ASN A 425 24.75 -7.51 -2.58
N ARG A 426 23.82 -6.64 -3.10
CA ARG A 426 24.00 -6.02 -4.48
C ARG A 426 23.38 -4.67 -5.15
N LEU A 427 22.91 -3.51 -4.64
CA LEU A 427 21.88 -2.59 -5.34
C LEU A 427 21.30 -2.92 -6.80
N ASP A 428 20.18 -3.71 -6.88
CA ASP A 428 19.47 -4.44 -7.98
C ASP A 428 18.29 -3.86 -8.89
N LEU A 429 18.37 -2.75 -9.66
CA LEU A 429 17.28 -2.04 -10.45
C LEU A 429 16.24 -2.83 -11.28
N ALA A 430 15.26 -2.25 -12.00
CA ALA A 430 14.16 -3.05 -12.59
C ALA A 430 13.27 -2.58 -13.79
N VAL A 431 13.77 -2.38 -15.02
CA VAL A 431 13.70 -1.14 -15.79
C VAL A 431 12.32 -0.69 -16.34
N ALA A 432 12.07 0.12 -17.39
CA ALA A 432 10.92 1.05 -17.22
C ALA A 432 10.06 1.82 -18.23
N ASN A 433 10.33 2.02 -19.49
CA ASN A 433 9.42 1.94 -20.62
C ASN A 433 8.58 2.90 -21.56
N SER A 434 8.23 4.18 -21.41
CA SER A 434 7.80 5.12 -22.52
C SER A 434 6.75 4.82 -23.63
N GLY A 435 6.92 3.79 -24.48
CA GLY A 435 6.45 3.80 -25.88
C GLY A 435 6.27 2.47 -26.61
N GLU A 436 6.17 1.34 -25.92
CA GLU A 436 6.07 -0.04 -26.43
C GLU A 436 5.24 -0.94 -25.46
N PRO A 437 5.11 -2.28 -25.71
CA PRO A 437 4.70 -3.24 -24.68
C PRO A 437 5.49 -4.57 -24.34
N THR A 438 6.85 -4.70 -24.41
CA THR A 438 7.65 -5.96 -24.06
C THR A 438 8.30 -6.13 -22.63
N ILE A 439 9.63 -6.08 -22.26
CA ILE A 439 10.02 -5.74 -20.82
C ILE A 439 11.48 -5.25 -20.55
N SER A 440 11.98 -4.91 -19.31
CA SER A 440 13.44 -4.82 -18.85
C SER A 440 13.96 -5.75 -17.68
N VAL A 441 15.23 -5.70 -17.10
CA VAL A 441 15.99 -6.35 -15.87
C VAL A 441 17.53 -5.97 -15.87
N LEU A 442 18.49 -6.38 -14.97
CA LEU A 442 19.97 -6.70 -15.14
C LEU A 442 20.46 -7.89 -14.23
N MET A 443 21.67 -7.91 -13.60
CA MET A 443 22.27 -8.89 -12.62
C MET A 443 23.83 -9.09 -12.61
N GLY A 444 24.62 -8.57 -11.66
CA GLY A 444 25.90 -9.19 -11.21
C GLY A 444 26.90 -8.41 -10.32
N ASN A 445 27.55 -7.30 -10.71
CA ASN A 445 29.02 -7.16 -10.52
C ASN A 445 29.71 -6.45 -9.28
N GLY A 446 29.27 -5.31 -8.74
CA GLY A 446 29.96 -4.39 -7.77
C GLY A 446 31.41 -3.84 -7.96
N ASP A 447 31.73 -2.90 -8.88
CA ASP A 447 32.90 -2.00 -9.10
C ASP A 447 32.76 -0.71 -10.01
N GLY A 448 31.66 -0.48 -10.76
CA GLY A 448 31.36 0.57 -11.75
C GLY A 448 30.75 0.15 -13.16
N THR A 449 29.65 -0.63 -13.28
CA THR A 449 28.96 -1.19 -14.52
C THR A 449 27.49 -1.67 -14.32
N PHE A 450 26.71 -1.97 -15.36
CA PHE A 450 25.61 -3.01 -15.45
C PHE A 450 26.10 -3.94 -16.61
N GLN A 451 25.33 -4.42 -17.62
CA GLN A 451 25.82 -4.98 -18.93
C GLN A 451 24.86 -5.51 -20.06
N ASN A 452 23.72 -6.22 -19.88
CA ASN A 452 22.88 -6.78 -21.01
C ASN A 452 21.34 -6.83 -20.84
N LEU A 453 20.53 -7.06 -21.91
CA LEU A 453 19.03 -7.14 -21.93
C LEU A 453 18.38 -8.40 -22.61
N VAL A 454 17.10 -8.78 -22.31
CA VAL A 454 16.25 -9.84 -22.97
C VAL A 454 14.77 -9.38 -23.29
N GLN A 455 13.63 -10.07 -22.97
CA GLN A 455 12.22 -9.59 -23.24
C GLN A 455 11.05 -10.36 -22.50
N TYR A 456 10.09 -9.67 -21.80
CA TYR A 456 8.78 -10.16 -21.24
C TYR A 456 7.59 -9.27 -21.78
N THR A 457 6.49 -8.91 -21.08
CA THR A 457 5.29 -8.25 -21.72
C THR A 457 4.34 -7.42 -20.82
N ALA A 458 3.55 -6.49 -21.42
CA ALA A 458 2.09 -6.33 -21.18
C ALA A 458 1.28 -5.44 -22.18
N GLY A 459 0.74 -4.24 -21.84
CA GLY A 459 0.23 -3.22 -22.80
C GLY A 459 0.32 -1.67 -22.45
N ASN A 460 -0.64 -0.85 -22.80
CA ASN A 460 -0.36 0.43 -23.51
C ASN A 460 0.00 1.71 -22.64
N THR A 461 1.26 2.18 -22.48
CA THR A 461 1.75 3.53 -21.95
C THR A 461 2.09 3.85 -20.41
N PRO A 462 2.49 2.91 -19.54
CA PRO A 462 2.45 2.82 -18.02
C PRO A 462 2.67 3.89 -16.86
N GLU A 463 3.37 3.53 -15.74
CA GLU A 463 4.19 4.35 -14.77
C GLU A 463 5.30 3.49 -14.00
N ALA A 464 5.79 3.83 -12.77
CA ALA A 464 6.88 3.30 -11.86
C ALA A 464 6.76 1.92 -11.06
N ILE A 465 7.41 1.46 -9.97
CA ILE A 465 7.05 0.14 -9.30
C ILE A 465 7.28 0.09 -7.75
N THR A 466 6.73 -0.84 -6.90
CA THR A 466 6.40 -0.72 -5.42
C THR A 466 6.81 -1.83 -4.46
N SER A 467 6.46 -1.74 -3.15
CA SER A 467 6.85 -2.60 -1.99
C SER A 467 5.75 -3.14 -1.03
N GLY A 468 6.08 -4.19 -0.26
CA GLY A 468 5.32 -4.89 0.78
C GLY A 468 5.33 -6.42 0.58
N ASP A 469 5.55 -7.27 1.58
CA ASP A 469 5.55 -8.75 1.47
C ASP A 469 4.23 -9.43 1.11
N PHE A 470 3.50 -9.07 0.05
CA PHE A 470 2.11 -9.54 -0.17
C PHE A 470 1.83 -11.02 -0.40
N ASN A 471 2.75 -11.92 -0.06
CA ASN A 471 2.38 -12.88 1.00
C ASN A 471 3.33 -13.03 2.18
N ASN A 472 4.65 -12.83 2.02
CA ASN A 472 5.66 -13.33 2.94
C ASN A 472 5.51 -14.84 3.07
N ASP A 473 5.76 -15.47 1.94
CA ASP A 473 6.71 -16.55 1.90
C ASP A 473 8.17 -16.03 1.87
N LYS A 474 8.39 -14.70 1.76
CA LYS A 474 9.51 -13.86 2.25
C LYS A 474 10.05 -12.71 1.35
N ARG A 475 9.83 -12.58 0.03
CA ARG A 475 10.99 -12.19 -0.85
C ARG A 475 10.77 -11.16 -1.96
N LEU A 476 11.34 -9.94 -1.82
CA LEU A 476 10.83 -8.77 -2.55
C LEU A 476 10.93 -8.76 -4.09
N ASP A 477 9.89 -8.17 -4.73
CA ASP A 477 9.08 -8.91 -5.72
C ASP A 477 8.50 -8.18 -7.02
N LEU A 478 7.46 -7.25 -7.13
CA LEU A 478 7.19 -6.07 -8.13
C LEU A 478 5.91 -5.89 -9.11
N ALA A 479 4.86 -5.03 -8.92
CA ALA A 479 3.50 -5.08 -9.64
C ALA A 479 2.66 -3.87 -10.35
N VAL A 480 3.17 -2.99 -11.25
CA VAL A 480 2.51 -2.36 -12.46
C VAL A 480 1.56 -1.05 -12.50
N ALA A 481 1.01 -0.57 -13.67
CA ALA A 481 0.97 0.78 -14.39
C ALA A 481 0.08 0.96 -15.62
N ASP A 482 -0.63 -0.04 -16.11
CA ASP A 482 -1.78 -0.16 -17.03
C ASP A 482 -2.26 1.00 -18.01
N TYR A 483 -1.65 2.20 -18.13
CA TYR A 483 -2.03 3.50 -18.77
C TYR A 483 -2.85 3.54 -20.07
N TYR A 484 -4.06 3.00 -20.15
CA TYR A 484 -5.18 3.61 -20.90
C TYR A 484 -6.46 2.74 -20.85
N ASP A 485 -6.38 1.41 -20.69
CA ASP A 485 -7.51 0.53 -21.07
C ASP A 485 -8.62 0.25 -20.01
N ASN A 486 -8.57 0.70 -18.74
CA ASN A 486 -9.39 0.30 -17.54
C ASN A 486 -8.90 -0.56 -16.26
N SER A 487 -7.62 -0.59 -15.77
CA SER A 487 -7.01 -1.67 -14.89
C SER A 487 -5.72 -1.46 -14.05
N LEU A 488 -5.29 -2.54 -13.34
CA LEU A 488 -4.10 -2.68 -12.46
C LEU A 488 -3.68 -4.14 -12.09
N SER A 489 -2.43 -4.69 -11.95
CA SER A 489 -2.13 -6.17 -12.04
C SER A 489 -0.78 -6.83 -11.57
N VAL A 490 -0.69 -8.17 -11.36
CA VAL A 490 -0.45 -8.87 -10.02
C VAL A 490 0.64 -9.98 -9.81
N TRP A 491 1.83 -10.07 -10.40
CA TRP A 491 2.60 -11.35 -10.43
C TRP A 491 3.08 -11.91 -9.09
N LEU A 492 4.08 -12.77 -8.96
CA LEU A 492 4.67 -13.08 -7.63
C LEU A 492 6.17 -13.41 -7.79
N GLY A 493 6.80 -14.16 -6.86
CA GLY A 493 8.22 -14.59 -6.59
C GLY A 493 8.70 -16.11 -6.67
N ASN A 494 9.84 -16.49 -7.29
CA ASN A 494 10.35 -17.84 -7.76
C ASN A 494 11.85 -18.27 -7.55
N GLY A 495 12.89 -17.44 -7.31
CA GLY A 495 14.27 -17.94 -7.07
C GLY A 495 15.35 -17.87 -8.19
N ASP A 496 15.28 -18.71 -9.25
CA ASP A 496 16.42 -19.02 -10.15
C ASP A 496 16.56 -18.27 -11.52
N GLY A 497 15.52 -18.12 -12.35
CA GLY A 497 15.58 -17.35 -13.61
C GLY A 497 14.32 -16.86 -14.38
N THR A 498 13.06 -16.92 -13.90
CA THR A 498 11.92 -16.17 -14.49
C THR A 498 10.80 -15.70 -13.52
N PHE A 499 10.26 -14.45 -13.62
CA PHE A 499 8.87 -14.07 -13.16
C PHE A 499 7.82 -15.01 -13.80
N GLN A 500 6.66 -15.25 -13.19
CA GLN A 500 5.55 -15.95 -13.89
C GLN A 500 4.57 -14.94 -14.56
N ALA A 501 3.24 -15.12 -14.60
CA ALA A 501 2.41 -14.55 -15.70
C ALA A 501 0.95 -14.13 -15.42
N HIS A 502 0.34 -13.29 -16.30
CA HIS A 502 -0.78 -12.38 -15.99
C HIS A 502 -2.27 -12.77 -15.98
N ILE A 503 -3.01 -12.08 -15.10
CA ILE A 503 -4.45 -12.11 -14.84
C ILE A 503 -4.90 -10.68 -14.45
N ASN A 504 -6.19 -10.37 -14.73
CA ASN A 504 -6.83 -9.07 -14.59
C ASN A 504 -8.26 -9.14 -13.87
N TYR A 505 -8.72 -8.21 -12.99
CA TYR A 505 -10.11 -7.91 -12.45
C TYR A 505 -10.88 -6.56 -12.86
N THR A 506 -10.84 -5.35 -12.19
CA THR A 506 -11.30 -3.95 -12.67
C THR A 506 -10.78 -2.71 -11.86
N VAL A 507 -10.68 -1.53 -12.52
CA VAL A 507 -10.60 -0.14 -11.96
C VAL A 507 -11.23 0.90 -12.95
N GLY A 508 -10.43 1.77 -13.59
CA GLY A 508 -10.54 2.25 -15.00
C GLY A 508 -9.17 2.81 -15.56
N GLY A 509 -8.90 3.69 -16.59
CA GLY A 509 -7.47 3.95 -17.08
C GLY A 509 -6.89 5.25 -17.77
N GLY A 510 -5.54 5.43 -17.71
CA GLY A 510 -4.48 6.32 -18.33
C GLY A 510 -3.60 7.34 -17.47
N LEU A 511 -2.66 6.97 -16.54
CA LEU A 511 -2.23 7.68 -15.26
C LEU A 511 -0.78 7.51 -14.61
N GLU A 512 -0.35 8.32 -13.59
CA GLU A 512 1.09 8.52 -13.20
C GLU A 512 1.66 8.69 -11.70
N TYR A 513 1.68 7.70 -10.71
CA TYR A 513 2.73 7.35 -9.63
C TYR A 513 2.31 6.32 -8.47
N ILE A 514 3.08 6.06 -7.34
CA ILE A 514 2.89 5.16 -6.09
C ILE A 514 3.97 5.35 -4.94
N VAL A 515 3.87 4.89 -3.66
CA VAL A 515 5.02 4.54 -2.73
C VAL A 515 4.92 3.23 -1.82
N SER A 516 4.77 3.02 -0.49
CA SER A 516 4.27 1.73 0.21
C SER A 516 4.33 1.81 1.75
N GLY A 517 3.67 1.05 2.67
CA GLY A 517 2.27 0.49 2.82
C GLY A 517 1.40 0.43 4.17
N ASP A 518 1.40 -0.61 4.99
CA ASP A 518 0.92 -0.70 6.40
C ASP A 518 -0.45 -0.12 6.98
N PHE A 519 -1.48 0.19 6.17
CA PHE A 519 -2.68 1.05 6.44
C PHE A 519 -3.82 0.88 7.50
N ASP A 520 -3.89 -0.17 8.31
CA ASP A 520 -4.79 -0.40 9.48
C ASP A 520 -3.99 -1.15 10.57
N ASN A 521 -2.70 -0.83 10.69
CA ASN A 521 -1.69 -1.30 11.68
C ASN A 521 -1.75 -2.81 11.84
N ASP A 522 -2.11 -3.53 10.79
CA ASP A 522 -2.31 -4.93 11.00
C ASP A 522 -0.89 -5.54 11.44
N ASN A 523 0.16 -5.73 10.60
CA ASN A 523 1.05 -6.95 10.29
C ASN A 523 0.79 -7.97 9.00
N ARG A 524 0.70 -7.56 7.67
CA ARG A 524 0.16 -8.14 6.34
C ARG A 524 -0.12 -7.18 5.07
N LEU A 525 0.64 -6.16 4.68
CA LEU A 525 0.27 -5.08 3.70
C LEU A 525 -0.94 -5.17 2.61
N ASP A 526 -1.74 -4.11 2.31
CA ASP A 526 -2.87 -4.02 1.30
C ASP A 526 -2.92 -2.83 0.25
N LEU A 527 -2.56 -2.96 -1.05
CA LEU A 527 -2.13 -1.87 -2.01
C LEU A 527 -3.00 -0.64 -2.46
N ALA A 528 -2.33 0.39 -3.05
CA ALA A 528 -2.88 1.74 -3.25
C ALA A 528 -2.64 2.56 -4.52
N VAL A 529 -3.58 3.48 -4.86
CA VAL A 529 -3.93 4.01 -6.19
C VAL A 529 -4.37 5.54 -6.20
N ALA A 530 -4.79 6.13 -7.35
CA ALA A 530 -5.28 7.52 -7.70
C ALA A 530 -5.93 7.57 -9.10
N ASN A 531 -6.37 8.65 -9.82
CA ASN A 531 -7.08 8.42 -11.12
C ASN A 531 -7.19 9.50 -12.30
N TYR A 532 -6.18 10.27 -12.74
CA TYR A 532 -6.10 11.10 -14.01
C TYR A 532 -7.28 11.87 -14.77
N GLU A 533 -8.63 11.68 -14.69
CA GLU A 533 -9.64 12.59 -15.39
C GLU A 533 -10.88 13.22 -14.65
N GLU A 534 -11.85 12.51 -14.01
CA GLU A 534 -13.12 13.11 -13.48
C GLU A 534 -13.28 13.40 -11.94
N SER A 535 -13.34 12.45 -10.96
CA SER A 535 -13.78 12.65 -9.53
C SER A 535 -13.54 11.63 -8.35
N THR A 536 -13.63 10.28 -8.44
CA THR A 536 -13.75 9.18 -7.41
C THR A 536 -12.68 9.20 -6.33
N VAL A 537 -12.76 8.30 -5.34
CA VAL A 537 -11.58 7.61 -4.76
C VAL A 537 -12.01 6.18 -4.38
N SER A 538 -11.04 5.26 -4.28
CA SER A 538 -11.20 3.90 -3.80
C SER A 538 -10.14 3.54 -2.73
N ILE A 539 -9.96 2.26 -2.44
CA ILE A 539 -8.87 1.52 -1.78
C ILE A 539 -8.87 0.09 -2.33
N LEU A 540 -8.34 -0.96 -1.62
CA LEU A 540 -8.83 -2.36 -1.44
C LEU A 540 -8.05 -3.16 -0.38
N LEU A 541 -8.70 -3.74 0.64
CA LEU A 541 -8.09 -4.17 1.95
C LEU A 541 -7.77 -5.69 2.10
N GLY A 542 -7.33 -6.26 3.27
CA GLY A 542 -6.79 -7.57 3.86
C GLY A 542 -7.62 -8.84 4.33
N TYR A 543 -7.19 -10.12 4.13
CA TYR A 543 -7.87 -11.44 4.47
C TYR A 543 -7.23 -12.86 4.15
N GLY A 544 -6.22 -13.08 3.29
CA GLY A 544 -5.72 -14.42 2.82
C GLY A 544 -4.33 -14.46 2.10
N ASP A 545 -4.20 -14.80 0.80
CA ASP A 545 -2.95 -15.13 0.01
C ASP A 545 -2.40 -14.23 -1.18
N GLY A 546 -2.93 -13.02 -1.45
CA GLY A 546 -2.56 -12.10 -2.54
C GLY A 546 -3.71 -11.40 -3.33
N ALA A 547 -5.01 -11.66 -3.07
CA ALA A 547 -6.20 -11.34 -3.92
C ALA A 547 -7.46 -10.64 -3.24
N PHE A 548 -7.73 -9.35 -3.56
CA PHE A 548 -8.65 -8.31 -3.00
C PHE A 548 -10.09 -8.24 -3.58
N GLN A 549 -10.60 -7.01 -3.62
CA GLN A 549 -11.87 -6.55 -3.13
C GLN A 549 -12.24 -5.22 -3.79
N PRO A 550 -13.50 -4.76 -3.75
CA PRO A 550 -14.00 -3.71 -4.65
C PRO A 550 -14.35 -2.40 -3.93
N GLU A 551 -14.78 -1.41 -4.71
CA GLU A 551 -14.34 -0.01 -4.62
C GLU A 551 -15.41 1.05 -4.25
N VAL A 552 -15.12 2.08 -3.42
CA VAL A 552 -16.24 2.71 -2.63
C VAL A 552 -16.30 4.25 -2.41
N ARG A 553 -17.36 4.92 -2.93
CA ARG A 553 -17.29 6.34 -3.34
C ARG A 553 -18.51 7.29 -3.18
N TYR A 554 -18.26 8.56 -2.74
CA TYR A 554 -19.21 9.67 -2.49
C TYR A 554 -18.78 11.18 -2.63
N SER A 555 -17.55 11.72 -2.43
CA SER A 555 -17.27 13.21 -2.42
C SER A 555 -15.81 13.72 -2.71
N THR A 556 -15.56 14.77 -3.51
CA THR A 556 -14.19 15.36 -3.73
C THR A 556 -14.18 16.84 -4.15
N GLY A 557 -12.99 17.46 -4.24
CA GLY A 557 -12.76 18.59 -5.12
C GLY A 557 -12.63 18.17 -6.59
N ASN A 558 -13.50 17.26 -7.03
CA ASN A 558 -13.30 16.42 -8.21
C ASN A 558 -11.92 15.73 -8.18
N LYS A 559 -11.55 14.96 -9.21
CA LYS A 559 -10.23 14.56 -9.70
C LYS A 559 -9.02 13.97 -8.84
N PRO A 560 -9.00 13.08 -7.82
CA PRO A 560 -7.70 12.60 -7.18
C PRO A 560 -6.58 11.61 -7.80
N SER A 561 -5.25 11.93 -7.96
CA SER A 561 -4.13 11.38 -8.85
C SER A 561 -2.64 10.89 -8.43
N SER A 562 -2.12 10.62 -7.18
CA SER A 562 -0.89 9.80 -6.78
C SER A 562 -0.53 9.61 -5.24
N ILE A 563 0.72 9.58 -4.59
CA ILE A 563 1.00 9.32 -3.08
C ILE A 563 2.30 9.77 -2.05
N ILE A 564 2.34 10.78 -1.00
CA ILE A 564 2.84 11.30 0.50
C ILE A 564 2.27 11.19 2.18
N LEU A 565 2.91 10.86 3.35
CA LEU A 565 2.43 10.26 4.71
C LEU A 565 2.91 10.92 6.15
N ASP A 566 2.93 12.21 6.54
CA ASP A 566 3.56 12.63 7.86
C ASP A 566 2.73 13.17 9.05
N ASP A 567 2.29 12.26 9.93
CA ASP A 567 1.86 12.38 11.37
C ASP A 567 1.35 13.73 11.91
N PHE A 568 0.46 14.43 11.23
CA PHE A 568 -0.13 15.69 11.64
C PHE A 568 -0.67 15.86 13.06
N ASN A 569 -0.84 14.83 13.91
CA ASN A 569 -1.32 15.05 15.29
C ASN A 569 -0.87 14.14 16.44
N ASN A 570 -0.34 12.95 16.21
CA ASN A 570 0.00 11.91 17.20
C ASN A 570 -1.15 11.20 18.04
N ASP A 571 -0.79 10.06 18.70
CA ASP A 571 -1.52 9.05 19.56
C ASP A 571 -1.56 7.55 19.10
N THR A 572 -0.51 7.04 18.41
CA THR A 572 -0.21 5.64 17.95
C THR A 572 -0.72 4.96 16.62
N GLU A 573 -1.28 5.63 15.60
CA GLU A 573 -1.65 5.11 14.25
C GLU A 573 -1.85 6.15 13.09
N LEU A 574 -1.77 5.77 11.80
CA LEU A 574 -2.02 6.50 10.50
C LEU A 574 -3.31 7.33 10.17
N ASP A 575 -3.36 8.58 9.63
CA ASP A 575 -4.59 9.26 9.03
C ASP A 575 -4.35 10.23 7.80
N LEU A 576 -5.29 10.65 6.90
CA LEU A 576 -4.96 11.00 5.47
C LEU A 576 -5.30 12.30 4.62
N ALA A 577 -4.64 12.46 3.43
CA ALA A 577 -4.54 13.61 2.50
C ALA A 577 -4.81 13.31 0.96
N VAL A 578 -4.48 14.13 -0.09
CA VAL A 578 -4.93 14.14 -1.55
C VAL A 578 -4.28 15.32 -2.41
N GLY A 579 -4.05 15.28 -3.77
CA GLY A 579 -2.96 16.07 -4.46
C GLY A 579 -2.63 16.78 -5.88
N ASN A 580 -3.21 17.17 -7.07
CA ASN A 580 -4.51 17.47 -7.68
C ASN A 580 -4.80 18.22 -9.15
N GLU A 581 -4.33 18.08 -10.43
CA GLU A 581 -4.81 18.81 -11.72
C GLU A 581 -4.03 20.06 -12.37
N GLY A 582 -4.59 21.31 -12.55
CA GLY A 582 -3.92 22.62 -12.95
C GLY A 582 -4.50 24.07 -12.60
N ASP A 583 -4.16 24.76 -11.46
CA ASP A 583 -4.37 26.22 -11.05
C ASP A 583 -3.72 26.75 -9.70
N SER A 584 -4.01 26.29 -8.45
CA SER A 584 -3.76 26.95 -7.12
C SER A 584 -3.29 26.27 -5.73
N THR A 585 -3.08 24.94 -5.43
CA THR A 585 -3.65 24.34 -4.14
C THR A 585 -2.91 23.30 -3.14
N VAL A 586 -3.54 22.45 -2.25
CA VAL A 586 -3.21 21.04 -1.67
C VAL A 586 -4.36 20.33 -0.95
N SER A 587 -4.20 19.08 -0.48
CA SER A 587 -5.22 18.45 0.37
C SER A 587 -4.77 17.51 1.49
N VAL A 588 -5.09 17.77 2.76
CA VAL A 588 -4.60 17.05 3.96
C VAL A 588 -5.65 17.17 5.08
N LEU A 589 -6.43 16.12 5.46
CA LEU A 589 -7.70 16.21 6.22
C LEU A 589 -7.71 16.67 7.72
N LEU A 590 -8.21 15.89 8.68
CA LEU A 590 -8.04 15.95 10.15
C LEU A 590 -8.32 14.48 10.60
N GLY A 591 -8.55 14.18 11.88
CA GLY A 591 -8.49 12.77 12.34
C GLY A 591 -9.67 12.12 13.06
N TYR A 592 -9.75 10.77 12.91
CA TYR A 592 -10.53 9.79 13.72
C TYR A 592 -9.96 8.32 13.68
N GLY A 593 -8.89 8.00 12.93
CA GLY A 593 -8.11 6.72 12.95
C GLY A 593 -8.59 5.30 12.49
N ASN A 594 -8.40 4.93 11.20
CA ASN A 594 -7.73 3.74 10.58
C ASN A 594 -8.22 3.35 9.14
N GLY A 595 -9.42 3.77 8.69
CA GLY A 595 -10.12 3.13 7.54
C GLY A 595 -11.22 3.92 6.80
N THR A 596 -11.76 4.98 7.42
CA THR A 596 -12.76 5.91 6.85
C THR A 596 -12.37 7.39 6.98
N PHE A 597 -13.22 8.41 6.66
CA PHE A 597 -13.34 9.86 7.13
C PHE A 597 -14.74 10.52 6.88
N ARG A 598 -14.82 11.87 7.05
CA ARG A 598 -15.62 12.87 6.28
C ARG A 598 -14.89 13.68 5.15
N LEU A 599 -14.12 14.78 5.36
CA LEU A 599 -13.95 15.81 4.26
C LEU A 599 -12.99 17.04 4.43
N HIS A 600 -12.46 17.56 3.31
CA HIS A 600 -11.71 18.83 3.16
C HIS A 600 -12.37 20.25 3.15
N THR A 601 -11.50 21.28 3.24
CA THR A 601 -11.58 22.77 3.11
C THR A 601 -10.14 23.35 3.35
N THR A 602 -9.62 24.45 2.75
CA THR A 602 -8.19 24.35 2.22
C THR A 602 -7.23 25.67 2.00
N TYR A 603 -5.85 25.67 1.83
CA TYR A 603 -4.68 26.66 2.00
C TYR A 603 -3.57 27.23 0.94
N HIS A 604 -3.39 26.89 -0.35
CA HIS A 604 -2.50 27.41 -1.48
C HIS A 604 -0.94 27.58 -1.43
N THR A 605 -0.32 27.73 -2.62
CA THR A 605 1.10 27.31 -2.94
C THR A 605 1.67 27.98 -4.23
N GLY A 606 2.10 27.27 -5.29
CA GLY A 606 2.49 27.80 -6.63
C GLY A 606 2.18 26.76 -7.76
N ASN A 607 2.19 27.12 -9.07
CA ASN A 607 1.46 26.58 -10.24
C ASN A 607 1.71 25.05 -10.62
N LYS A 608 1.03 24.43 -11.64
CA LYS A 608 0.92 22.96 -12.04
C LYS A 608 2.17 21.99 -11.90
N PRO A 609 2.04 20.62 -11.79
CA PRO A 609 3.11 19.55 -11.76
C PRO A 609 2.70 18.02 -11.84
N THR A 610 3.46 17.08 -11.17
CA THR A 610 3.14 15.78 -10.43
C THR A 610 4.33 15.36 -9.46
N SER A 611 4.26 14.41 -8.48
CA SER A 611 5.34 13.86 -7.52
C SER A 611 5.47 14.41 -6.03
N VAL A 612 5.95 13.71 -4.91
CA VAL A 612 5.92 14.05 -3.38
C VAL A 612 6.73 13.10 -2.28
N THR A 613 7.15 13.48 -0.97
CA THR A 613 7.58 12.81 0.45
C THR A 613 7.94 13.67 1.80
N SER A 614 7.60 13.47 3.15
CA SER A 614 7.76 14.53 4.31
C SER A 614 8.76 14.42 5.53
N GLY A 615 9.25 15.54 6.17
CA GLY A 615 10.40 15.58 7.16
C GLY A 615 10.99 16.88 7.80
N ASP A 616 11.92 16.74 8.76
CA ASP A 616 12.03 17.44 10.08
C ASP A 616 12.29 18.98 10.10
N PHE A 617 12.00 19.75 9.05
CA PHE A 617 12.82 20.95 8.78
C PHE A 617 12.76 22.16 9.74
N ASN A 618 11.91 22.19 10.76
CA ASN A 618 11.96 23.19 11.83
C ASN A 618 12.70 22.69 13.04
N ASN A 619 12.41 21.44 13.33
CA ASN A 619 12.93 20.74 14.44
C ASN A 619 12.58 21.39 15.83
N ASP A 620 11.39 21.12 16.42
CA ASP A 620 11.02 21.23 17.86
C ASP A 620 9.98 20.15 18.35
N ASN A 621 10.16 18.90 17.91
CA ASN A 621 9.55 17.60 18.29
C ASN A 621 8.23 17.11 17.64
N LYS A 622 7.97 17.41 16.36
CA LYS A 622 6.71 17.18 15.60
C LYS A 622 6.93 16.90 14.07
N ARG A 623 5.96 17.06 13.13
CA ARG A 623 6.09 16.72 11.67
C ARG A 623 5.38 17.68 10.60
N ASP A 624 5.29 17.45 9.24
CA ASP A 624 4.72 18.31 8.07
C ASP A 624 5.51 18.07 6.72
N LEU A 625 5.21 18.39 5.40
CA LEU A 625 4.14 19.07 4.57
C LEU A 625 4.46 19.43 3.05
N ALA A 626 5.69 19.56 2.58
CA ALA A 626 6.12 20.44 1.46
C ALA A 626 5.52 20.90 0.12
N VAL A 627 4.96 20.09 -0.72
CA VAL A 627 4.49 20.51 -2.04
C VAL A 627 5.30 20.78 -3.36
N ALA A 628 6.60 20.60 -3.70
CA ALA A 628 7.20 20.95 -5.03
C ALA A 628 6.55 20.65 -6.42
N ASN A 629 6.89 21.36 -7.50
CA ASN A 629 6.01 21.45 -8.68
C ASN A 629 6.64 22.01 -9.98
N SER A 630 5.89 22.72 -10.87
CA SER A 630 6.36 23.22 -12.18
C SER A 630 6.92 24.70 -12.38
N ALA A 631 6.52 25.50 -13.37
CA ALA A 631 7.14 26.72 -13.91
C ALA A 631 7.38 28.14 -13.26
N ASP A 632 7.40 28.71 -12.05
CA ASP A 632 7.25 28.70 -10.57
C ASP A 632 8.33 28.05 -9.69
N ASN A 633 9.05 27.03 -10.15
CA ASN A 633 10.45 26.81 -9.74
C ASN A 633 10.67 26.16 -8.37
N THR A 634 9.93 26.67 -7.38
CA THR A 634 10.24 26.80 -5.95
C THR A 634 11.27 25.91 -5.22
N ILE A 635 10.93 25.58 -3.99
CA ILE A 635 11.69 25.71 -2.74
C ILE A 635 10.77 26.06 -1.55
N GLY A 636 9.44 25.96 -1.70
CA GLY A 636 8.49 26.78 -0.96
C GLY A 636 8.09 26.24 0.39
N ILE A 637 9.01 26.30 1.37
CA ILE A 637 8.90 25.61 2.67
C ILE A 637 7.62 25.95 3.42
N PHE A 638 6.97 25.12 4.24
CA PHE A 638 6.04 25.62 5.24
C PHE A 638 6.26 24.98 6.62
N LEU A 639 5.48 25.47 7.56
CA LEU A 639 5.82 25.91 8.91
C LEU A 639 4.98 25.15 9.96
N GLY A 640 4.66 23.87 9.75
CA GLY A 640 3.52 23.11 10.33
C GLY A 640 3.57 22.77 11.81
N ASP A 641 2.42 22.40 12.43
CA ASP A 641 2.42 22.12 13.89
C ASP A 641 1.56 21.08 14.77
N GLY A 642 0.54 20.27 14.37
CA GLY A 642 -0.29 19.42 15.32
C GLY A 642 -1.84 19.61 15.62
N ASP A 643 -2.70 20.19 14.74
CA ASP A 643 -4.19 20.49 14.80
C ASP A 643 -4.57 21.37 13.56
N GLY A 644 -4.36 20.79 12.38
CA GLY A 644 -4.03 21.47 11.12
C GLY A 644 -4.82 22.67 10.57
N ASN A 645 -4.24 23.89 10.54
CA ASN A 645 -4.76 25.19 9.99
C ASN A 645 -3.62 26.01 9.28
N PHE A 646 -3.69 27.26 8.70
CA PHE A 646 -2.55 27.80 7.83
C PHE A 646 -2.25 29.33 7.66
N TYR A 647 -1.21 29.67 6.84
CA TYR A 647 -0.71 31.01 6.44
C TYR A 647 -0.24 31.16 4.95
N SER A 648 0.95 31.73 4.56
CA SER A 648 1.18 32.18 3.13
C SER A 648 2.63 32.50 2.61
N GLY A 649 3.15 31.80 1.58
CA GLY A 649 4.51 31.95 0.95
C GLY A 649 4.78 32.96 -0.20
N LYS A 650 6.08 33.10 -0.58
CA LYS A 650 6.69 33.85 -1.72
C LYS A 650 8.26 33.66 -1.80
N ASN A 651 8.97 33.96 -2.91
CA ASN A 651 9.86 32.96 -3.54
C ASN A 651 11.47 33.01 -3.49
N PHE A 652 12.37 32.18 -4.15
CA PHE A 652 13.91 32.22 -4.17
C PHE A 652 14.94 31.36 -5.11
N GLY A 653 14.76 30.10 -5.59
CA GLY A 653 15.48 29.14 -6.53
C GLY A 653 16.68 28.23 -6.16
N THR A 654 16.94 26.98 -6.62
CA THR A 654 16.47 25.92 -7.62
C THR A 654 16.64 26.17 -9.15
N GLY A 655 16.18 25.34 -10.10
CA GLY A 655 16.57 25.40 -11.54
C GLY A 655 15.40 25.43 -12.54
N SER A 656 15.76 25.51 -13.82
CA SER A 656 14.85 25.60 -14.98
C SER A 656 14.18 24.26 -15.36
N GLU A 657 13.16 23.75 -14.63
CA GLU A 657 12.44 22.48 -14.97
C GLU A 657 11.89 21.41 -13.88
N PRO A 658 12.26 21.23 -12.55
CA PRO A 658 11.98 20.20 -11.45
C PRO A 658 11.26 18.82 -11.54
N SER A 659 11.33 17.84 -10.55
CA SER A 659 10.49 16.58 -10.44
C SER A 659 10.33 15.48 -9.19
N SER A 660 10.73 15.47 -7.86
CA SER A 660 10.92 14.19 -7.02
C SER A 660 10.09 13.61 -5.73
N ILE A 661 10.45 12.87 -4.58
CA ILE A 661 11.09 13.12 -3.16
C ILE A 661 11.32 11.92 -2.12
N LEU A 662 12.11 12.07 -1.00
CA LEU A 662 12.47 11.28 0.27
C LEU A 662 13.13 12.11 1.47
N SER A 663 13.43 11.59 2.71
CA SER A 663 14.77 11.60 3.48
C SER A 663 15.03 10.44 4.49
N ASN A 664 15.58 10.60 5.72
CA ASN A 664 15.37 9.80 6.96
C ASN A 664 15.95 10.54 8.21
N TYR A 665 16.69 9.88 9.13
CA TYR A 665 17.34 10.46 10.33
C TYR A 665 18.83 10.06 10.42
N PHE A 666 19.69 10.92 10.99
CA PHE A 666 21.13 10.89 10.70
C PHE A 666 22.11 11.10 11.87
N ASN A 667 22.88 12.20 11.82
CA ASN A 667 24.28 12.36 12.24
C ASN A 667 24.66 12.06 13.71
N ASN A 668 23.69 11.71 14.57
CA ASN A 668 23.74 11.60 16.04
C ASN A 668 24.01 12.92 16.80
N ASP A 669 24.58 13.94 16.14
CA ASP A 669 24.06 15.31 16.17
C ASP A 669 23.30 15.57 14.85
N LEU A 670 22.58 16.66 14.64
CA LEU A 670 21.69 16.84 13.46
C LEU A 670 21.82 18.22 12.78
N LYS A 671 21.49 18.29 11.48
CA LYS A 671 20.29 18.92 10.82
C LYS A 671 19.95 18.03 9.60
N LEU A 672 18.95 18.33 8.78
CA LEU A 672 18.73 17.68 7.48
C LEU A 672 18.59 18.82 6.45
N ASP A 673 17.67 18.76 5.49
CA ASP A 673 18.01 18.41 4.13
C ASP A 673 16.73 18.56 3.29
N LEU A 674 16.85 19.01 2.05
CA LEU A 674 15.93 18.71 0.93
C LEU A 674 16.84 18.15 -0.20
N VAL A 675 16.41 17.53 -1.31
CA VAL A 675 17.24 16.86 -2.38
C VAL A 675 16.68 17.03 -3.80
N VAL A 676 15.60 17.81 -4.06
CA VAL A 676 14.79 18.10 -5.31
C VAL A 676 14.86 17.26 -6.58
N THR A 677 14.07 17.59 -7.61
CA THR A 677 14.63 17.61 -8.96
C THR A 677 14.71 19.10 -9.71
N ASN A 678 15.45 19.84 -10.68
CA ASN A 678 16.57 20.10 -11.84
C ASN A 678 17.20 19.42 -13.31
N ASN A 679 16.91 18.38 -14.24
CA ASN A 679 15.90 17.66 -15.23
C ASN A 679 15.59 18.10 -16.72
N GLY A 680 16.19 19.14 -17.27
CA GLY A 680 16.08 19.72 -18.60
C GLY A 680 15.84 21.23 -18.45
N GLU A 681 16.67 21.96 -17.79
CA GLU A 681 18.11 22.04 -17.83
C GLU A 681 18.88 20.69 -17.80
N ASP A 682 18.65 19.83 -16.81
CA ASP A 682 19.03 18.42 -16.74
C ASP A 682 20.42 18.29 -16.18
N THR A 683 20.52 18.11 -14.84
CA THR A 683 21.66 17.67 -13.97
C THR A 683 21.35 17.95 -12.45
N ILE A 684 22.14 17.48 -11.44
CA ILE A 684 21.85 17.28 -9.97
C ILE A 684 22.50 18.27 -8.92
N SER A 685 21.99 18.40 -7.65
CA SER A 685 21.91 19.73 -6.91
C SER A 685 21.83 20.03 -5.28
N LEU A 686 22.83 19.87 -4.36
CA LEU A 686 23.04 19.97 -2.83
C LEU A 686 22.97 21.28 -1.93
N LEU A 687 22.30 21.25 -0.72
CA LEU A 687 21.90 22.28 0.34
C LEU A 687 21.78 21.94 1.86
N LEU A 688 22.84 22.13 2.68
CA LEU A 688 22.87 22.02 4.18
C LEU A 688 21.60 22.55 4.90
N GLY A 689 21.09 21.90 5.93
CA GLY A 689 20.21 22.55 6.93
C GLY A 689 20.81 23.76 7.68
N ASN A 690 20.06 24.30 8.64
CA ASN A 690 20.21 25.68 9.12
C ASN A 690 19.99 25.85 10.67
N GLY A 691 18.90 26.47 11.11
CA GLY A 691 18.69 27.00 12.48
C GLY A 691 17.52 27.98 12.61
N ASP A 692 16.91 28.35 11.48
CA ASP A 692 15.49 28.77 11.34
C ASP A 692 14.89 28.37 9.98
N GLY A 693 15.72 27.84 9.06
CA GLY A 693 15.39 26.97 7.93
C GLY A 693 15.51 27.58 6.52
N THR A 694 16.33 28.64 6.31
CA THR A 694 16.00 29.63 5.26
C THR A 694 17.09 30.47 4.47
N PHE A 695 18.38 30.23 4.14
CA PHE A 695 19.38 29.13 4.10
C PHE A 695 20.91 29.57 3.95
N ARG A 696 21.56 29.69 2.75
CA ARG A 696 22.98 30.18 2.49
C ARG A 696 23.28 30.84 1.11
N THR A 697 23.94 30.13 0.17
CA THR A 697 24.71 30.56 -1.05
C THR A 697 25.47 29.34 -1.63
N GLU A 698 25.50 29.09 -2.95
CA GLU A 698 25.50 27.70 -3.48
C GLU A 698 26.40 27.33 -4.72
N VAL A 699 26.08 26.24 -5.45
CA VAL A 699 26.88 25.50 -6.47
C VAL A 699 26.02 24.91 -7.66
N ARG A 700 26.45 23.89 -8.48
CA ARG A 700 25.60 23.20 -9.52
C ARG A 700 26.16 21.91 -10.22
N TYR A 701 25.53 20.71 -10.33
CA TYR A 701 26.14 19.45 -10.88
C TYR A 701 25.64 18.74 -12.17
N SER A 702 25.57 17.39 -12.30
CA SER A 702 26.04 16.73 -13.57
C SER A 702 25.35 15.45 -14.15
N THR A 703 24.05 15.18 -13.96
CA THR A 703 23.41 13.93 -14.47
C THR A 703 23.61 13.66 -15.96
N GLY A 704 23.27 12.46 -16.47
CA GLY A 704 22.79 12.27 -17.85
C GLY A 704 21.29 12.57 -17.85
N ILE A 705 20.69 13.00 -18.95
CA ILE A 705 19.43 13.79 -19.18
C ILE A 705 18.27 13.66 -18.14
N SER A 706 17.21 14.44 -18.25
CA SER A 706 16.03 14.56 -17.39
C SER A 706 15.66 13.53 -16.26
N PRO A 707 15.78 13.86 -14.93
CA PRO A 707 15.25 13.15 -13.68
C PRO A 707 14.09 13.62 -12.61
N SER A 708 13.30 12.74 -11.89
CA SER A 708 12.11 12.66 -10.87
C SER A 708 11.77 11.44 -9.81
N SER A 709 11.95 11.46 -8.47
CA SER A 709 11.27 10.62 -7.36
C SER A 709 11.97 9.37 -6.67
N VAL A 710 11.72 8.90 -5.39
CA VAL A 710 12.83 8.36 -4.46
C VAL A 710 12.62 7.80 -2.97
N THR A 711 13.59 7.03 -2.38
CA THR A 711 13.89 6.53 -0.96
C THR A 711 15.44 6.12 -0.67
N SER A 712 16.03 5.54 0.44
CA SER A 712 17.55 5.34 0.63
C SER A 712 18.21 4.52 1.81
N GLY A 713 19.48 4.04 1.65
CA GLY A 713 20.37 3.32 2.61
C GLY A 713 21.91 3.24 2.33
N ASP A 714 22.53 2.02 2.31
CA ASP A 714 24.01 1.78 2.24
C ASP A 714 24.46 0.52 1.46
N PHE A 715 25.11 0.70 0.31
CA PHE A 715 25.68 -0.31 -0.58
C PHE A 715 27.24 -0.17 -0.56
N ASN A 716 27.72 0.77 0.28
CA ASN A 716 29.00 1.49 0.42
C ASN A 716 29.96 0.91 1.48
N ASN A 717 29.43 0.50 2.63
CA ASN A 717 30.10 -0.21 3.73
C ASN A 717 31.10 0.59 4.62
N ASP A 718 30.60 1.69 5.21
CA ASP A 718 31.03 2.45 6.40
C ASP A 718 29.91 3.52 6.60
N LYS A 719 30.11 4.77 7.06
CA LYS A 719 29.03 5.79 6.89
C LYS A 719 29.43 7.27 6.70
N ASN A 720 29.62 7.66 5.43
CA ASN A 720 28.79 8.67 4.77
C ASN A 720 27.56 7.95 4.18
N LEU A 721 26.44 8.67 4.05
CA LEU A 721 25.13 8.20 3.58
C LEU A 721 24.56 9.25 2.60
N ASP A 722 23.50 9.01 1.87
CA ASP A 722 23.78 8.55 0.51
C ASP A 722 22.59 8.72 -0.45
N LEU A 723 22.88 8.68 -1.76
CA LEU A 723 22.22 9.26 -2.96
C LEU A 723 21.88 8.24 -4.14
N ALA A 724 20.79 8.19 -4.94
CA ALA A 724 20.54 7.18 -6.03
C ALA A 724 19.46 7.50 -7.16
N VAL A 725 19.29 8.71 -7.70
CA VAL A 725 18.60 9.16 -8.99
C VAL A 725 17.87 8.25 -10.13
N ALA A 726 17.68 6.90 -10.12
CA ALA A 726 17.67 5.86 -11.25
C ALA A 726 16.97 5.99 -12.65
N ASN A 727 17.32 5.24 -13.73
CA ASN A 727 17.48 5.76 -15.15
C ASN A 727 16.81 5.14 -16.40
N GLN A 728 16.65 6.02 -17.38
CA GLN A 728 15.80 5.87 -18.55
C GLN A 728 16.50 5.51 -19.82
N GLY A 729 16.45 6.42 -20.79
CA GLY A 729 15.46 6.33 -21.85
C GLY A 729 15.84 7.10 -23.11
N GLU A 730 16.89 7.92 -23.11
CA GLU A 730 17.93 7.70 -24.13
C GLU A 730 18.37 6.20 -24.05
N ASN A 731 19.12 5.54 -23.10
CA ASN A 731 18.81 4.19 -22.50
C ASN A 731 19.80 3.38 -21.50
N THR A 732 19.85 3.44 -20.12
CA THR A 732 20.92 2.95 -19.10
C THR A 732 21.03 3.58 -17.61
N VAL A 733 21.04 2.90 -16.44
CA VAL A 733 21.06 3.49 -15.04
C VAL A 733 22.29 3.82 -14.19
N SER A 734 22.21 4.87 -13.29
CA SER A 734 23.25 5.70 -12.54
C SER A 734 23.76 5.28 -11.10
N VAL A 735 24.92 5.82 -10.62
CA VAL A 735 25.67 5.66 -9.31
C VAL A 735 26.53 6.93 -9.09
N LEU A 736 26.80 7.50 -7.90
CA LEU A 736 27.53 8.81 -7.79
C LEU A 736 28.45 9.22 -6.58
N LEU A 737 29.22 8.35 -5.89
CA LEU A 737 30.19 8.54 -4.75
C LEU A 737 30.35 9.85 -3.90
N GLY A 738 31.01 9.76 -2.75
CA GLY A 738 31.22 10.86 -1.82
C GLY A 738 32.27 10.55 -0.76
N LYS A 739 32.34 11.36 0.32
CA LYS A 739 33.18 11.18 1.54
C LYS A 739 32.74 12.02 2.74
N GLY A 740 31.57 12.68 2.65
CA GLY A 740 31.10 13.59 3.68
C GLY A 740 31.76 14.98 3.65
N ASP A 741 31.40 15.76 2.62
CA ASP A 741 31.32 17.25 2.57
C ASP A 741 30.74 17.80 1.23
N GLY A 742 30.22 16.95 0.31
CA GLY A 742 29.35 17.36 -0.83
C GLY A 742 29.84 17.42 -2.31
N THR A 743 30.87 16.68 -2.82
CA THR A 743 31.50 16.69 -4.20
C THR A 743 31.39 15.31 -4.81
N PHE A 744 31.65 15.17 -6.11
CA PHE A 744 31.52 13.94 -6.87
C PHE A 744 32.40 13.91 -8.18
N HIS A 745 33.11 12.83 -8.52
CA HIS A 745 33.58 12.58 -9.89
C HIS A 745 32.40 12.12 -10.78
N ASN A 746 32.56 11.08 -11.59
CA ASN A 746 32.19 11.07 -12.98
C ASN A 746 31.15 10.06 -13.41
N GLN A 747 30.33 10.50 -14.36
CA GLN A 747 29.46 9.62 -15.10
C GLN A 747 30.05 8.43 -15.87
N SER A 748 29.77 7.20 -15.42
CA SER A 748 30.27 5.93 -15.93
C SER A 748 29.25 5.06 -16.70
N LYS A 749 28.00 5.52 -16.71
CA LYS A 749 26.65 5.04 -17.16
C LYS A 749 26.39 3.57 -17.55
N TYR A 750 25.42 2.84 -16.99
CA TYR A 750 25.31 1.35 -17.06
C TYR A 750 23.90 0.79 -17.49
N LEU A 751 23.62 -0.37 -18.14
CA LEU A 751 22.32 -0.58 -18.89
C LEU A 751 20.99 -0.53 -18.08
N SER A 752 19.81 -0.57 -18.76
CA SER A 752 18.49 -0.52 -18.11
C SER A 752 17.27 -1.09 -18.93
N GLY A 753 16.23 -0.28 -19.11
CA GLY A 753 14.93 -0.31 -19.78
C GLY A 753 14.57 1.14 -20.00
N ILE A 754 13.59 1.33 -20.83
CA ILE A 754 13.16 2.57 -21.40
C ILE A 754 12.79 3.51 -20.17
N ASN A 755 12.64 4.84 -20.26
CA ASN A 755 11.76 5.76 -19.43
C ASN A 755 11.89 6.48 -17.98
N PRO A 756 12.23 5.92 -16.79
CA PRO A 756 12.29 6.30 -15.33
C PRO A 756 11.62 7.45 -14.46
N LYS A 757 11.14 7.17 -13.18
CA LYS A 757 10.51 7.98 -12.03
C LYS A 757 10.29 7.24 -10.65
N SER A 758 10.66 7.70 -9.42
CA SER A 758 10.62 6.95 -8.07
C SER A 758 11.90 6.23 -7.65
N LEU A 759 12.20 5.81 -6.38
CA LEU A 759 12.56 4.42 -5.89
C LEU A 759 12.74 4.17 -4.34
N ILE A 760 13.26 3.00 -3.81
CA ILE A 760 13.47 2.59 -2.35
C ILE A 760 14.85 2.01 -1.87
N SER A 761 14.94 1.26 -0.77
CA SER A 761 16.23 0.97 -0.13
C SER A 761 16.21 -0.25 0.80
N VAL A 762 16.26 -1.45 0.25
CA VAL A 762 16.05 -2.69 1.04
C VAL A 762 16.80 -3.88 0.44
N ASP A 763 16.62 -5.07 1.01
CA ASP A 763 17.42 -6.26 0.73
C ASP A 763 16.48 -7.48 0.47
N PHE A 764 16.15 -7.86 -0.79
CA PHE A 764 15.34 -9.06 -1.17
C PHE A 764 16.12 -10.38 -0.92
N ASN A 765 17.35 -10.25 -0.43
CA ASN A 765 18.48 -11.16 -0.62
C ASN A 765 19.23 -11.48 0.67
N ASN A 766 19.03 -10.61 1.66
CA ASN A 766 19.14 -10.80 3.08
C ASN A 766 20.55 -11.20 3.54
N ASP A 767 21.57 -10.73 2.82
CA ASP A 767 22.97 -10.97 3.15
C ASP A 767 23.84 -9.68 3.20
N LYS A 768 23.21 -8.51 2.97
CA LYS A 768 23.61 -7.12 3.28
C LYS A 768 24.78 -6.51 2.49
N LYS A 769 24.54 -6.31 1.20
CA LYS A 769 24.60 -4.95 0.70
C LYS A 769 23.17 -4.60 0.33
N LEU A 770 22.86 -3.33 0.44
CA LEU A 770 21.50 -2.82 0.35
C LEU A 770 21.17 -2.66 -1.14
N ASP A 771 19.89 -2.71 -1.57
CA ASP A 771 19.58 -2.74 -3.03
C ASP A 771 18.50 -1.92 -3.87
N LEU A 772 18.45 -2.06 -5.23
CA LEU A 772 17.71 -1.28 -6.31
C LEU A 772 16.55 -2.05 -7.04
N ALA A 773 15.64 -1.43 -7.86
CA ALA A 773 14.45 -2.09 -8.49
C ALA A 773 13.43 -1.25 -9.39
N ILE A 774 13.79 -0.58 -10.49
CA ILE A 774 12.99 0.13 -11.56
C ILE A 774 11.65 -0.45 -12.15
N ALA A 775 11.01 0.13 -13.18
CA ALA A 775 9.59 -0.12 -13.53
C ALA A 775 8.87 0.34 -14.86
N ASN A 776 8.21 -0.57 -15.56
CA ASN A 776 7.68 -0.63 -16.95
C ASN A 776 6.96 0.46 -17.91
N TYR A 777 6.55 1.77 -17.73
CA TYR A 777 6.36 2.92 -18.78
C TYR A 777 5.81 2.71 -20.24
N GLY A 778 6.16 1.62 -20.91
CA GLY A 778 5.77 1.30 -22.28
C GLY A 778 6.67 0.20 -22.78
N GLU A 779 6.78 -0.86 -22.02
CA GLU A 779 7.25 -2.17 -22.40
C GLU A 779 6.77 -3.11 -21.24
N ASN A 780 6.42 -2.58 -20.04
CA ASN A 780 5.12 -2.76 -19.30
C ASN A 780 4.98 -3.56 -18.00
N SER A 781 6.05 -3.69 -17.27
CA SER A 781 6.00 -4.57 -16.13
C SER A 781 7.18 -4.28 -15.24
N VAL A 782 8.06 -5.23 -14.94
CA VAL A 782 9.15 -4.96 -14.06
C VAL A 782 10.40 -5.73 -14.38
N SER A 783 11.39 -5.61 -13.52
CA SER A 783 12.70 -6.11 -13.72
C SER A 783 13.59 -6.25 -12.45
N VAL A 784 14.96 -6.25 -12.44
CA VAL A 784 15.88 -6.69 -11.32
C VAL A 784 17.45 -6.61 -11.69
N LEU A 785 18.36 -5.69 -11.30
CA LEU A 785 19.74 -5.48 -11.85
C LEU A 785 21.10 -5.97 -11.18
N LEU A 786 21.20 -6.57 -9.97
CA LEU A 786 22.33 -6.84 -9.01
C LEU A 786 23.75 -6.25 -9.26
N GLY A 787 24.52 -6.04 -8.20
CA GLY A 787 25.93 -5.63 -8.13
C GLY A 787 26.63 -5.51 -6.77
N THR A 788 27.65 -6.38 -6.58
CA THR A 788 28.45 -6.73 -5.36
C THR A 788 28.93 -5.65 -4.38
N GLY A 789 28.58 -4.38 -4.51
CA GLY A 789 29.03 -3.29 -3.65
C GLY A 789 30.55 -3.24 -3.51
N ILE A 790 31.25 -3.13 -4.64
CA ILE A 790 32.26 -2.07 -4.82
C ILE A 790 31.91 -1.07 -5.98
N GLY A 791 30.71 -1.09 -6.62
CA GLY A 791 30.24 -0.03 -7.58
C GLY A 791 29.49 -0.34 -8.89
N THR A 792 29.47 -1.60 -9.35
CA THR A 792 29.01 -2.16 -10.65
C THR A 792 27.87 -3.10 -10.31
N PHE A 793 27.25 -3.65 -11.34
CA PHE A 793 26.05 -4.44 -11.42
C PHE A 793 26.08 -5.20 -12.81
N HIS A 794 25.14 -6.07 -13.29
CA HIS A 794 25.36 -6.82 -14.61
C HIS A 794 24.25 -7.27 -15.62
N ASN A 795 23.52 -8.42 -15.61
CA ASN A 795 22.73 -8.94 -16.76
C ASN A 795 21.30 -9.53 -16.57
N GLN A 796 20.38 -9.04 -17.41
CA GLN A 796 18.90 -8.95 -17.33
C GLN A 796 18.06 -10.24 -17.39
N TYR A 797 17.46 -10.66 -16.27
CA TYR A 797 16.46 -11.74 -16.12
C TYR A 797 15.01 -11.49 -16.63
N LYS A 798 14.76 -10.35 -17.31
CA LYS A 798 13.53 -9.65 -17.79
C LYS A 798 12.16 -9.93 -17.09
N TYR A 799 11.20 -9.06 -16.71
CA TYR A 799 10.04 -9.55 -15.88
C TYR A 799 8.59 -9.06 -16.16
N VAL A 800 7.72 -9.95 -16.69
CA VAL A 800 6.26 -9.74 -16.92
C VAL A 800 5.64 -9.54 -15.53
N THR A 801 4.85 -8.49 -15.40
CA THR A 801 3.82 -7.95 -14.40
C THR A 801 0.85 -8.54 -14.36
N GLY A 802 -0.20 -7.67 -14.62
CA GLY A 802 -0.99 -7.58 -15.87
C GLY A 802 -0.67 -6.43 -16.86
N MET A 803 -1.24 -5.20 -16.92
CA MET A 803 -1.08 -4.31 -18.11
C MET A 803 0.20 -3.42 -18.20
N ASN A 804 0.72 -2.64 -17.23
CA ASN A 804 1.84 -1.69 -17.47
C ASN A 804 3.08 -1.20 -16.47
N SER A 805 3.15 -0.89 -15.12
CA SER A 805 4.01 0.19 -14.32
C SER A 805 3.83 0.69 -12.75
N CYS A 806 3.70 1.99 -12.26
CA CYS A 806 3.58 2.77 -10.88
C CYS A 806 4.58 3.43 -9.71
N SER A 807 5.46 2.91 -8.73
CA SER A 807 6.53 3.59 -7.73
C SER A 807 6.70 3.04 -6.17
N VAL A 808 7.30 3.51 -4.99
CA VAL A 808 7.59 2.64 -3.70
C VAL A 808 7.95 2.98 -2.12
N ILE A 809 7.77 2.08 -1.07
CA ILE A 809 8.57 1.80 0.26
C ILE A 809 9.19 0.38 0.56
N SER A 810 8.88 -0.31 1.68
CA SER A 810 9.64 -1.48 2.22
C SER A 810 8.89 -2.28 3.33
N GLY A 811 8.32 -3.46 3.08
CA GLY A 811 7.49 -4.17 4.11
C GLY A 811 7.32 -5.70 4.03
N ASP A 812 6.71 -6.34 5.07
CA ASP A 812 6.67 -7.78 5.51
C ASP A 812 5.23 -8.33 5.87
N PHE A 813 4.77 -9.62 5.75
CA PHE A 813 3.30 -10.02 5.93
C PHE A 813 2.86 -11.32 6.68
N ASN A 814 3.07 -12.52 6.09
CA ASN A 814 3.24 -13.85 6.68
C ASN A 814 3.88 -13.84 8.07
N ASN A 815 4.58 -12.74 8.30
CA ASN A 815 5.45 -12.43 9.39
C ASN A 815 6.51 -13.53 9.46
N ASP A 816 7.05 -13.83 8.28
CA ASP A 816 7.90 -14.94 7.95
C ASP A 816 9.34 -14.44 7.65
N ASN A 817 9.50 -13.25 7.06
CA ASN A 817 10.65 -12.32 7.01
C ASN A 817 11.71 -12.49 5.89
N LYS A 818 11.49 -11.93 4.70
CA LYS A 818 12.44 -10.92 4.18
C LYS A 818 11.63 -9.63 3.97
N MET A 819 10.92 -9.43 2.85
CA MET A 819 9.89 -8.40 2.53
C MET A 819 9.30 -8.77 1.07
N ASP A 820 8.19 -8.25 0.43
CA ASP A 820 7.70 -8.46 -1.05
C ASP A 820 7.55 -7.09 -1.87
N LEU A 821 7.10 -7.03 -3.14
CA LEU A 821 6.87 -5.75 -3.90
C LEU A 821 5.59 -5.64 -4.83
N ALA A 822 4.72 -4.61 -4.74
CA ALA A 822 3.44 -4.46 -5.51
C ALA A 822 3.57 -3.33 -6.53
N VAL A 823 2.46 -2.83 -7.14
CA VAL A 823 2.26 -1.44 -7.61
C VAL A 823 0.78 -1.03 -7.76
N ALA A 824 0.36 -0.19 -8.71
CA ALA A 824 -0.89 0.58 -8.70
C ALA A 824 -1.16 1.19 -10.04
N ASN A 825 -1.68 0.34 -10.90
CA ASN A 825 -1.53 0.52 -12.29
C ASN A 825 -2.39 1.62 -12.92
N SER A 826 -2.59 1.62 -14.25
CA SER A 826 -3.27 2.67 -15.00
C SER A 826 -4.25 2.26 -16.19
N GLY A 827 -4.87 1.05 -16.39
CA GLY A 827 -5.74 0.66 -17.59
C GLY A 827 -5.84 -0.80 -18.29
N GLU A 828 -7.01 -1.53 -18.34
CA GLU A 828 -7.52 -2.81 -18.99
C GLU A 828 -8.82 -3.32 -18.27
N HIS A 829 -8.83 -4.37 -17.43
CA HIS A 829 -9.75 -4.49 -16.26
C HIS A 829 -9.09 -5.20 -15.05
N THR A 830 -8.52 -4.56 -13.97
CA THR A 830 -7.75 -5.21 -12.82
C THR A 830 -7.25 -4.38 -11.56
N ILE A 831 -6.67 -5.01 -10.49
CA ILE A 831 -5.63 -4.50 -9.48
C ILE A 831 -4.34 -5.41 -9.27
N SER A 832 -3.28 -5.18 -8.41
CA SER A 832 -1.94 -5.90 -8.22
C SER A 832 -1.35 -6.29 -6.80
N VAL A 833 -0.23 -7.05 -6.68
CA VAL A 833 0.56 -7.63 -5.51
C VAL A 833 1.69 -8.55 -6.02
N LEU A 834 2.78 -8.89 -5.28
CA LEU A 834 3.67 -10.08 -5.49
C LEU A 834 4.02 -10.99 -4.25
N LEU A 835 4.47 -12.27 -4.42
CA LEU A 835 4.79 -13.31 -3.37
C LEU A 835 6.15 -14.05 -3.58
N GLY A 836 7.20 -13.75 -2.85
CA GLY A 836 8.61 -14.01 -3.14
C GLY A 836 9.17 -15.39 -3.59
N ASN A 837 10.46 -15.45 -3.98
CA ASN A 837 11.29 -16.62 -3.59
C ASN A 837 12.66 -16.40 -2.93
N GLY A 838 13.36 -15.26 -3.14
CA GLY A 838 14.59 -14.84 -2.40
C GLY A 838 15.40 -16.02 -1.84
N ASP A 839 15.88 -16.90 -2.69
CA ASP A 839 16.86 -16.73 -3.78
C ASP A 839 16.59 -15.81 -4.99
N GLY A 840 15.37 -15.34 -5.31
CA GLY A 840 15.17 -14.09 -6.07
C GLY A 840 15.05 -14.05 -7.61
N THR A 841 14.40 -15.03 -8.24
CA THR A 841 13.53 -14.90 -9.45
C THR A 841 12.04 -14.91 -9.03
N PHE A 842 11.00 -14.89 -9.93
CA PHE A 842 9.59 -14.54 -9.56
C PHE A 842 8.32 -15.47 -9.99
N GLN A 843 7.24 -15.69 -9.19
CA GLN A 843 5.98 -16.54 -9.28
C GLN A 843 4.72 -15.87 -9.98
N THR A 844 3.47 -16.42 -9.81
CA THR A 844 2.17 -16.11 -10.53
C THR A 844 1.02 -15.52 -9.68
N LEU A 845 0.69 -14.25 -9.89
CA LEU A 845 -0.65 -13.64 -10.10
C LEU A 845 -1.90 -13.92 -9.22
N MET A 846 -2.69 -12.90 -8.82
CA MET A 846 -3.89 -13.00 -7.90
C MET A 846 -5.14 -12.03 -8.11
N ASN A 847 -6.43 -12.43 -8.45
CA ASN A 847 -7.41 -11.53 -9.22
C ASN A 847 -9.04 -11.03 -8.88
N TYR A 848 -9.95 -9.04 -7.93
CA TYR A 848 -9.70 -7.66 -7.21
C TYR A 848 -10.81 -6.57 -7.51
N THR A 849 -10.71 -5.25 -7.08
CA THR A 849 -11.04 -3.98 -7.85
C THR A 849 -10.86 -2.58 -7.15
N VAL A 850 -10.64 -1.48 -7.92
CA VAL A 850 -10.83 -0.04 -7.49
C VAL A 850 -11.68 0.80 -8.49
N GLY A 851 -11.68 2.13 -8.47
CA GLY A 851 -12.45 3.06 -9.33
C GLY A 851 -11.80 3.49 -10.64
N ARG A 852 -12.45 4.38 -11.39
CA ARG A 852 -12.60 4.32 -12.87
C ARG A 852 -11.41 4.81 -13.74
N ARG A 853 -10.15 4.89 -13.25
CA ARG A 853 -8.87 5.34 -13.90
C ARG A 853 -7.62 5.56 -13.00
N PRO A 854 -7.01 4.60 -12.23
CA PRO A 854 -5.78 4.48 -11.32
C PRO A 854 -4.32 5.10 -11.30
N GLU A 855 -3.74 5.51 -10.14
CA GLU A 855 -2.27 5.50 -9.75
C GLU A 855 -1.87 5.76 -8.22
N SER A 856 -1.12 4.98 -7.38
CA SER A 856 -0.31 5.38 -6.13
C SER A 856 -0.50 4.89 -4.59
N ILE A 857 0.49 4.39 -3.73
CA ILE A 857 0.49 3.53 -2.41
C ILE A 857 1.46 3.80 -1.19
N ILE A 858 1.31 3.30 0.09
CA ILE A 858 2.09 3.81 1.31
C ILE A 858 1.84 3.44 2.83
N SER A 859 2.86 3.44 3.79
CA SER A 859 3.00 2.95 5.26
C SER A 859 3.59 3.78 6.42
N GLY A 860 2.95 3.61 7.59
CA GLY A 860 3.49 3.08 8.87
C GLY A 860 2.37 2.20 9.48
N ASP A 861 2.24 1.84 10.75
CA ASP A 861 1.15 0.93 11.23
C ASP A 861 -0.12 1.83 11.59
N PHE A 862 -1.38 1.56 11.13
CA PHE A 862 -2.64 2.40 11.27
C PHE A 862 -4.02 1.95 12.00
N ASN A 863 -4.32 0.79 12.66
CA ASN A 863 -5.52 0.53 13.57
C ASN A 863 -5.23 0.05 15.03
N ILE A 864 -3.96 -0.30 15.21
CA ILE A 864 -3.20 -1.07 16.20
C ILE A 864 -3.61 -2.57 16.45
N ASP A 865 -3.14 -3.60 15.67
CA ASP A 865 -3.30 -5.06 15.98
C ASP A 865 -2.13 -6.02 15.54
N ASN A 866 -2.35 -7.11 14.74
CA ASN A 866 -1.32 -8.11 14.29
C ASN A 866 -1.52 -8.76 12.87
N LYS A 867 -1.97 -8.03 11.82
CA LYS A 867 -2.43 -8.46 10.47
C LYS A 867 -2.46 -7.52 9.14
N LEU A 868 -1.51 -6.56 8.76
CA LEU A 868 -1.19 -5.32 7.85
C LEU A 868 -1.91 -5.01 6.47
N ASP A 869 -1.63 -3.81 5.89
CA ASP A 869 -2.50 -2.96 5.01
C ASP A 869 -1.74 -1.92 4.04
N LEU A 870 -2.24 -1.09 3.05
CA LEU A 870 -1.51 -0.02 2.18
C LEU A 870 -2.40 1.02 1.28
N ALA A 871 -2.98 2.18 1.67
CA ALA A 871 -4.01 3.08 0.98
C ALA A 871 -3.69 4.39 0.15
N ILE A 872 -4.74 5.13 -0.34
CA ILE A 872 -5.10 5.55 -1.76
C ILE A 872 -5.59 7.05 -2.00
N ALA A 873 -5.76 7.45 -3.29
CA ALA A 873 -6.59 8.50 -3.97
C ALA A 873 -7.41 7.89 -5.21
N ILE A 874 -8.36 8.48 -6.01
CA ILE A 874 -8.99 7.88 -7.28
C ILE A 874 -10.03 8.72 -8.16
N TYR A 875 -9.80 10.00 -8.53
CA TYR A 875 -10.24 10.76 -9.76
C TYR A 875 -11.24 10.27 -10.89
N ASP A 876 -12.39 9.57 -10.71
CA ASP A 876 -13.61 9.61 -11.60
C ASP A 876 -15.09 9.98 -11.11
N GLU A 877 -15.73 9.43 -10.06
CA GLU A 877 -17.09 9.78 -9.54
C GLU A 877 -17.24 10.12 -8.00
N ASN A 878 -16.27 10.84 -7.41
CA ASN A 878 -16.11 11.43 -6.04
C ASN A 878 -15.69 10.53 -4.82
N CYS A 879 -14.49 10.62 -4.17
CA CYS A 879 -14.22 10.18 -2.74
C CYS A 879 -12.86 10.57 -1.97
N ILE A 880 -12.51 9.89 -0.85
CA ILE A 880 -11.19 9.31 -0.44
C ILE A 880 -11.44 7.93 0.19
N ILE A 881 -10.44 7.02 0.22
CA ILE A 881 -10.46 5.81 1.05
C ILE A 881 -9.09 5.37 1.66
N VAL A 882 -9.07 4.47 2.66
CA VAL A 882 -8.00 4.08 3.64
C VAL A 882 -7.93 2.53 4.00
N LEU A 883 -6.76 1.84 4.10
CA LEU A 883 -6.59 0.36 3.87
C LEU A 883 -6.36 -0.64 5.03
N LEU A 884 -6.77 -1.92 4.99
CA LEU A 884 -6.98 -2.74 6.21
C LEU A 884 -6.86 -4.31 6.16
N GLY A 885 -6.03 -4.90 7.01
CA GLY A 885 -5.46 -6.24 6.96
C GLY A 885 -6.30 -7.48 7.33
N TYR A 886 -5.65 -8.64 7.53
CA TYR A 886 -6.03 -9.85 8.31
C TYR A 886 -4.93 -10.99 8.41
N GLY A 887 -3.62 -10.80 8.11
CA GLY A 887 -2.50 -11.75 8.46
C GLY A 887 -1.65 -12.64 7.48
N ASP A 888 -1.82 -12.74 6.14
CA ASP A 888 -1.00 -13.58 5.22
C ASP A 888 -0.83 -13.27 3.69
N GLY A 889 -1.24 -12.12 3.13
CA GLY A 889 -1.18 -11.80 1.67
C GLY A 889 -2.44 -11.31 0.90
N THR A 890 -3.67 -11.87 1.06
CA THR A 890 -5.00 -11.43 0.46
C THR A 890 -5.80 -10.53 1.43
N PHE A 891 -7.16 -10.37 1.31
CA PHE A 891 -7.83 -9.07 1.21
C PHE A 891 -9.41 -8.82 1.60
N ARG A 892 -9.80 -7.78 2.44
CA ARG A 892 -11.04 -7.09 3.07
C ARG A 892 -11.68 -5.87 2.26
N THR A 893 -12.73 -5.14 2.74
CA THR A 893 -13.59 -4.09 2.02
C THR A 893 -13.66 -2.58 2.47
N GLN A 894 -13.98 -1.65 1.53
CA GLN A 894 -13.74 -0.17 1.50
C GLN A 894 -14.91 0.84 1.85
N TYR A 895 -14.76 2.20 1.75
CA TYR A 895 -15.54 3.26 2.51
C TYR A 895 -16.15 4.63 1.91
N ILE A 896 -15.69 5.92 2.13
CA ILE A 896 -16.66 7.12 2.10
C ILE A 896 -16.37 8.68 1.80
N TYR A 897 -15.18 9.32 1.65
CA TYR A 897 -14.92 10.76 2.09
C TYR A 897 -14.34 11.79 1.06
N GLY A 898 -13.51 12.87 1.34
CA GLY A 898 -12.92 13.79 0.28
C GLY A 898 -11.81 14.86 0.57
N THR A 899 -11.05 15.31 -0.45
CA THR A 899 -9.82 16.18 -0.46
C THR A 899 -9.95 17.45 -1.35
N GLY A 900 -9.10 18.48 -1.17
CA GLY A 900 -8.93 19.72 -1.96
C GLY A 900 -8.97 19.55 -3.47
N ARG A 901 -8.95 20.64 -4.25
CA ARG A 901 -9.45 20.49 -5.62
C ARG A 901 -8.49 19.80 -6.58
N GLN A 902 -8.95 18.63 -6.97
CA GLN A 902 -8.63 17.80 -8.12
C GLN A 902 -7.53 16.70 -7.92
N PRO A 903 -7.43 15.98 -6.74
CA PRO A 903 -6.28 15.44 -5.89
C PRO A 903 -5.26 14.24 -6.09
N LEU A 904 -4.02 14.41 -6.58
CA LEU A 904 -2.78 13.58 -6.35
C LEU A 904 -2.59 12.73 -4.99
N TYR A 905 -1.76 13.07 -3.95
CA TYR A 905 -0.68 12.14 -3.42
C TYR A 905 -0.15 11.96 -1.88
N LEU A 906 -0.37 10.83 -1.03
CA LEU A 906 0.22 10.21 0.33
C LEU A 906 1.53 9.04 0.72
N ILE A 907 2.84 8.71 1.41
CA ILE A 907 4.40 8.79 2.15
C ILE A 907 5.24 9.44 3.51
N SER A 908 6.00 8.78 4.51
CA SER A 908 5.92 8.91 6.08
C SER A 908 6.76 9.52 7.30
N GLY A 909 6.01 9.85 8.43
CA GLY A 909 6.35 9.82 9.93
C GLY A 909 5.86 10.96 10.97
N ASP A 910 5.90 10.71 12.34
CA ASP A 910 5.87 11.34 13.78
C ASP A 910 5.25 12.71 14.52
N PHE A 911 4.29 13.65 14.17
CA PHE A 911 4.01 14.95 14.92
C PHE A 911 3.33 14.83 16.31
N ASN A 912 3.91 15.42 17.37
CA ASN A 912 3.26 15.98 18.59
C ASN A 912 3.81 15.46 19.94
N LYS A 913 3.11 14.60 20.70
CA LYS A 913 3.65 13.97 21.94
C LYS A 913 3.21 12.50 22.10
N ASP A 914 2.58 11.93 21.08
CA ASP A 914 1.63 10.81 21.19
C ASP A 914 1.77 9.68 20.10
N ASN A 915 2.52 9.83 19.00
CA ASN A 915 2.98 8.84 17.96
C ASN A 915 2.01 8.27 16.87
N LYS A 916 0.89 8.93 16.53
CA LYS A 916 -0.08 8.59 15.45
C LYS A 916 0.41 9.05 14.10
N VAL A 917 1.13 8.18 13.40
CA VAL A 917 1.66 8.56 12.10
C VAL A 917 0.49 9.03 11.21
N ASP A 918 0.69 9.83 10.16
CA ASP A 918 -0.43 10.46 9.42
C ASP A 918 -0.06 10.59 7.96
N LEU A 919 -0.71 11.46 7.18
CA LEU A 919 -0.50 11.59 5.77
C LEU A 919 -0.70 12.96 5.14
N ALA A 920 0.11 13.23 4.10
CA ALA A 920 0.69 14.50 3.71
C ALA A 920 0.88 14.71 2.20
N VAL A 921 0.43 15.81 1.56
CA VAL A 921 0.24 15.80 0.08
C VAL A 921 0.47 17.17 -0.62
N ALA A 922 -0.30 17.52 -1.64
CA ALA A 922 0.14 17.94 -2.98
C ALA A 922 -0.94 18.76 -3.69
N ASN A 923 -0.77 19.49 -4.82
CA ASN A 923 -1.95 20.02 -5.57
C ASN A 923 -1.84 20.50 -7.00
N GLU A 924 -1.94 19.54 -7.85
CA GLU A 924 -1.79 19.75 -9.25
C GLU A 924 -2.79 20.86 -9.80
N PHE A 925 -3.97 21.21 -9.20
CA PHE A 925 -4.94 22.33 -9.51
C PHE A 925 -5.06 23.45 -8.40
N SER A 926 -6.05 24.34 -8.03
CA SER A 926 -7.52 24.59 -8.27
C SER A 926 -8.36 25.53 -7.33
N GLY A 927 -7.84 25.86 -6.16
CA GLY A 927 -8.43 25.99 -4.79
C GLY A 927 -7.43 26.79 -3.90
N ASP A 928 -6.86 26.52 -2.68
CA ASP A 928 -7.00 25.54 -1.53
C ASP A 928 -5.66 24.67 -1.06
N VAL A 929 -5.36 23.80 0.00
CA VAL A 929 -4.12 23.14 0.78
C VAL A 929 -4.62 22.66 2.19
N SER A 930 -4.14 21.77 3.11
CA SER A 930 -4.98 21.57 4.37
C SER A 930 -4.67 21.13 5.85
N ILE A 931 -3.55 20.57 6.35
CA ILE A 931 -3.47 20.28 7.82
C ILE A 931 -4.29 19.07 8.28
N LEU A 932 -3.81 17.84 8.09
CA LEU A 932 -4.42 16.59 8.57
C LEU A 932 -4.27 16.35 10.09
N LEU A 933 -4.70 15.18 10.62
CA LEU A 933 -4.55 14.55 11.96
C LEU A 933 -5.06 13.07 11.90
N ASN A 934 -4.68 12.13 12.79
CA ASN A 934 -5.42 10.92 13.22
C ASN A 934 -6.33 11.18 14.45
N ALA A 935 -7.24 10.26 14.79
CA ALA A 935 -7.81 10.13 16.15
C ALA A 935 -8.58 8.79 16.42
N CYS A 936 -7.95 7.63 16.29
CA CYS A 936 -8.31 6.43 17.09
C CYS A 936 -7.79 6.64 18.54
#